data_AF-A0A8S4NI86-F1
#
_entry.id   AF-A0A8S4NI86-F1
#
_cell.length_a   1.000
_cell.length_b   1.000
_cell.length_c   1.000
_cell.angle_alpha   90.00
_cell.angle_beta   90.00
_cell.angle_gamma   90.00
#
_symmetry.space_group_name_H-M   'P 1'
#
loop_
_entity.id
_entity.type
_entity.pdbx_description
1 polymer ?
#
loop_
_entity_poly.entity_id
_entity_poly.type
_entity_poly.pdbx_seq_one_letter_code
_entity_poly.pdbx_strand_id
1 'polypeptide(L)'
;MLVFTLLLPVLAYGQDWNYDPSSPSGPSNWNENYPSCGGQNQSPIEITTESAVLDDSLSQLFLLNANKHLRRTTLENIGNAVRINIPKKHLLVFYHGNLPGEFRVQEAIFNWPGEHVIDGAQAKLELQIVAWNKDLYENYEEAVGKPDGIAIFSVLFSVLDVPESGMEKNNPNLQGLNKTLYSITNPGDVAQMADNGLSLSDVVPDLRRNRYYQYMGSFSSPSCDENVIRIVFADSITMSKTQFEAYRRLIGSDGSPTLDGFSRPVQSLNEREIKRSFELYDPDAPVDPFKESCKNVFWVIDQSCSVYEQMEQVKQMLLDVTDKVIIGRNSVVMTLLKFDDQPYYNFYARDTTSNEVTKQLLNDKPIGQTENCKTRTFWALRELKQRFFESRVLRIQYGVRRLPRSKDIVFIVSDGRTFPYGGRWPAIYEAEAIADTGADIYSIKLDNRWGKEGETEIYGFVGGQTERAFHINDTDLVDKVSSVINNYKPCEEKATTTPKPTTTTGPPTEPVTDATVPTTMAPTTTTTTVPTTTTEPPCGQDMNLVLVYDTTQSLNSDVENKVLRRAPYEKRISTPIEALRLVKQFTSGLVSEFDISNDATRVAIVTFDEDVKVIQQFGNTNSLDNTLLSINNKAQNWTGAGTRTDKALKVVYDEILTEANGWRPDIPTLVFLATDGVTFPCCGSCCLTQNYPADTCAARSTPDNCVSTDKRVQMADAIDRAKTYGNRIQDEKNSDFIILALSQAKTTHAKRTAARDFYKILVKNFETDVIETNDINQEMKLGTNNLFERIKDRICETHKVFAAEGNP
;
A
#
# COMPACT_ATOMS: atom_id res chain seq x y z
N MET A 1 -23.37 55.65 7.69
CA MET A 1 -22.87 54.83 8.81
C MET A 1 -23.97 53.85 9.19
N LEU A 2 -23.93 52.64 8.63
CA LEU A 2 -24.76 51.50 8.99
C LEU A 2 -23.89 50.28 8.73
N VAL A 3 -23.25 49.81 9.79
CA VAL A 3 -22.33 48.68 9.80
C VAL A 3 -23.18 47.43 9.92
N PHE A 4 -23.29 46.64 8.85
CA PHE A 4 -23.79 45.26 8.93
C PHE A 4 -22.62 44.39 9.41
N THR A 5 -22.52 44.20 10.72
CA THR A 5 -21.80 43.06 11.30
C THR A 5 -22.62 41.81 10.98
N LEU A 6 -22.21 41.05 9.95
CA LEU A 6 -22.65 39.67 9.75
C LEU A 6 -22.03 38.81 10.86
N LEU A 7 -22.75 38.72 11.99
CA LEU A 7 -22.70 37.55 12.84
C LEU A 7 -23.29 36.40 12.01
N LEU A 8 -22.42 35.51 11.52
CA LEU A 8 -22.88 34.22 11.00
C LEU A 8 -23.60 33.50 12.15
N PRO A 9 -24.90 33.18 12.00
CA PRO A 9 -25.59 32.37 12.98
C PRO A 9 -24.91 31.00 13.01
N VAL A 10 -24.79 30.42 14.21
CA VAL A 10 -24.49 29.00 14.42
C VAL A 10 -25.62 28.21 13.76
N LEU A 11 -25.47 27.94 12.46
CA LEU A 11 -26.30 27.01 11.71
C LEU A 11 -25.72 25.62 11.96
N ALA A 12 -26.60 24.68 12.27
CA ALA A 12 -26.27 23.26 12.13
C ALA A 12 -25.67 23.05 10.72
N TYR A 13 -24.47 22.48 10.65
CA TYR A 13 -23.76 22.19 9.40
C TYR A 13 -24.54 21.15 8.57
N GLY A 14 -25.54 21.59 7.81
CA GLY A 14 -26.00 20.90 6.62
C GLY A 14 -25.18 21.45 5.45
N GLN A 15 -24.08 20.80 5.10
CA GLN A 15 -23.43 21.06 3.81
C GLN A 15 -24.40 20.57 2.73
N ASP A 16 -24.80 21.44 1.78
CA ASP A 16 -25.65 21.08 0.63
C ASP A 16 -24.94 20.16 -0.39
N TRP A 17 -23.72 19.74 -0.07
CA TRP A 17 -22.83 18.90 -0.88
C TRP A 17 -21.98 18.00 0.01
N ASN A 18 -21.51 16.88 -0.53
CA ASN A 18 -20.57 15.97 0.13
C ASN A 18 -19.60 15.37 -0.89
N TYR A 19 -18.69 14.51 -0.43
CA TYR A 19 -17.68 13.85 -1.26
C TYR A 19 -18.02 12.40 -1.63
N ASP A 20 -19.15 11.86 -1.16
CA ASP A 20 -19.58 10.49 -1.48
C ASP A 20 -20.05 10.44 -2.95
N PRO A 21 -19.35 9.74 -3.86
CA PRO A 21 -19.71 9.69 -5.28
C PRO A 21 -21.07 9.05 -5.54
N SER A 22 -21.59 8.26 -4.60
CA SER A 22 -22.90 7.60 -4.67
C SER A 22 -24.03 8.49 -4.17
N SER A 23 -23.71 9.61 -3.52
CA SER A 23 -24.71 10.53 -2.97
C SER A 23 -25.31 11.45 -4.05
N PRO A 24 -26.61 11.78 -3.97
CA PRO A 24 -27.22 12.83 -4.81
C PRO A 24 -26.52 14.19 -4.69
N SER A 25 -25.89 14.45 -3.54
CA SER A 25 -25.12 15.67 -3.27
C SER A 25 -23.60 15.48 -3.46
N GLY A 26 -23.20 14.36 -4.06
CA GLY A 26 -21.82 13.95 -4.28
C GLY A 26 -21.13 14.61 -5.48
N PRO A 27 -19.81 14.43 -5.65
CA PRO A 27 -19.02 15.12 -6.67
C PRO A 27 -19.51 14.94 -8.10
N SER A 28 -20.07 13.77 -8.41
CA SER A 28 -20.63 13.46 -9.74
C SER A 28 -21.83 14.34 -10.11
N ASN A 29 -22.53 14.90 -9.12
CA ASN A 29 -23.74 15.69 -9.28
C ASN A 29 -23.57 17.16 -8.86
N TRP A 30 -22.37 17.58 -8.45
CA TRP A 30 -22.14 18.96 -8.00
C TRP A 30 -22.51 20.00 -9.05
N ASN A 31 -22.37 19.68 -10.33
CA ASN A 31 -22.72 20.58 -11.44
C ASN A 31 -24.22 20.95 -11.49
N GLU A 32 -25.11 20.20 -10.83
CA GLU A 32 -26.54 20.51 -10.77
C GLU A 32 -26.81 21.80 -9.97
N ASN A 33 -26.13 21.95 -8.83
CA ASN A 33 -26.27 23.11 -7.95
C ASN A 33 -25.13 24.12 -8.10
N TYR A 34 -23.99 23.68 -8.63
CA TYR A 34 -22.78 24.46 -8.83
C TYR A 34 -22.30 24.29 -10.28
N PRO A 35 -22.90 24.98 -11.26
CA PRO A 35 -22.66 24.74 -12.68
C PRO A 35 -21.19 24.76 -13.11
N SER A 36 -20.35 25.59 -12.46
CA SER A 36 -18.91 25.64 -12.72
C SER A 36 -18.21 24.29 -12.48
N CYS A 37 -18.73 23.42 -11.61
CA CYS A 37 -18.18 22.07 -11.38
C CYS A 37 -18.24 21.17 -12.61
N GLY A 38 -19.09 21.48 -13.61
CA GLY A 38 -19.15 20.81 -14.91
C GLY A 38 -18.27 21.43 -15.99
N GLY A 39 -17.38 22.36 -15.62
CA GLY A 39 -16.45 23.03 -16.53
C GLY A 39 -15.37 22.10 -17.10
N GLN A 40 -14.57 22.62 -18.03
CA GLN A 40 -13.54 21.85 -18.75
C GLN A 40 -12.13 22.02 -18.16
N ASN A 41 -11.94 22.96 -17.24
CA ASN A 41 -10.65 23.24 -16.59
C ASN A 41 -10.70 22.90 -15.10
N GLN A 42 -11.31 21.76 -14.76
CA GLN A 42 -11.52 21.36 -13.37
C GLN A 42 -10.25 20.77 -12.72
N SER A 43 -10.17 20.87 -11.40
CA SER A 43 -9.13 20.30 -10.53
C SER A 43 -9.76 19.38 -9.47
N PRO A 44 -9.04 18.37 -8.94
CA PRO A 44 -7.64 18.02 -9.22
C PRO A 44 -7.46 17.27 -10.55
N ILE A 45 -6.22 17.11 -11.00
CA ILE A 45 -5.86 16.33 -12.19
C ILE A 45 -4.81 15.26 -11.85
N GLU A 46 -4.68 14.26 -12.72
CA GLU A 46 -3.49 13.42 -12.78
C GLU A 46 -2.38 14.15 -13.56
N ILE A 47 -1.20 14.22 -12.97
CA ILE A 47 0.02 14.75 -13.57
C ILE A 47 0.84 13.57 -14.08
N THR A 48 0.87 13.38 -15.40
CA THR A 48 1.82 12.48 -16.05
C THR A 48 3.13 13.23 -16.27
N THR A 49 4.16 12.86 -15.53
CA THR A 49 5.40 13.64 -15.43
C THR A 49 6.13 13.74 -16.77
N GLU A 50 6.20 12.64 -17.53
CA GLU A 50 6.82 12.58 -18.85
C GLU A 50 6.12 13.45 -19.90
N SER A 51 4.80 13.63 -19.78
CA SER A 51 3.99 14.45 -20.69
C SER A 51 4.01 15.94 -20.33
N ALA A 52 4.48 16.29 -19.13
CA ALA A 52 4.56 17.68 -18.68
C ALA A 52 5.68 18.43 -19.42
N VAL A 53 5.35 19.60 -19.95
CA VAL A 53 6.24 20.41 -20.78
C VAL A 53 7.19 21.21 -19.90
N LEU A 54 8.49 21.11 -20.16
CA LEU A 54 9.48 21.97 -19.50
C LEU A 54 9.23 23.42 -19.93
N ASP A 55 9.08 24.32 -18.96
CA ASP A 55 8.92 25.75 -19.21
C ASP A 55 9.95 26.54 -18.40
N ASP A 56 10.96 27.07 -19.10
CA ASP A 56 12.07 27.82 -18.51
C ASP A 56 11.63 29.14 -17.84
N SER A 57 10.42 29.62 -18.13
CA SER A 57 9.85 30.79 -17.45
C SER A 57 9.43 30.49 -16.00
N LEU A 58 9.26 29.20 -15.65
CA LEU A 58 8.98 28.75 -14.29
C LEU A 58 10.24 28.81 -13.41
N SER A 59 10.64 30.05 -13.11
CA SER A 59 11.76 30.34 -12.23
C SER A 59 11.50 29.87 -10.79
N GLN A 60 12.54 29.98 -9.94
CA GLN A 60 12.38 29.74 -8.51
C GLN A 60 11.19 30.52 -7.93
N LEU A 61 10.33 29.80 -7.21
CA LEU A 61 9.24 30.36 -6.40
C LEU A 61 9.80 30.78 -5.03
N PHE A 62 9.33 31.91 -4.48
CA PHE A 62 9.72 32.37 -3.15
C PHE A 62 8.51 32.53 -2.24
N LEU A 63 8.70 32.29 -0.94
CA LEU A 63 7.70 32.51 0.10
C LEU A 63 8.25 33.46 1.16
N LEU A 64 7.75 34.69 1.17
CA LEU A 64 8.11 35.69 2.17
C LEU A 64 7.68 35.24 3.56
N ASN A 65 8.57 35.38 4.54
CA ASN A 65 8.34 35.03 5.95
C ASN A 65 8.02 33.54 6.23
N ALA A 66 8.36 32.62 5.32
CA ALA A 66 8.10 31.18 5.47
C ALA A 66 8.56 30.60 6.83
N ASN A 67 9.73 31.05 7.31
CA ASN A 67 10.36 30.57 8.54
C ASN A 67 9.82 31.21 9.83
N LYS A 68 8.90 32.18 9.74
CA LYS A 68 8.32 32.81 10.93
C LYS A 68 7.21 31.91 11.48
N HIS A 69 7.29 31.59 12.77
CA HIS A 69 6.24 30.83 13.43
C HIS A 69 4.89 31.53 13.41
N LEU A 70 3.84 30.78 13.06
CA LEU A 70 2.48 31.25 12.91
C LEU A 70 1.78 31.34 14.27
N ARG A 71 2.06 32.41 15.01
CA ARG A 71 1.44 32.68 16.33
C ARG A 71 -0.06 32.90 16.27
N ARG A 72 -0.79 32.39 17.27
CA ARG A 72 -2.26 32.47 17.38
C ARG A 72 -3.02 31.86 16.20
N THR A 73 -2.43 30.87 15.55
CA THR A 73 -3.08 30.08 14.50
C THR A 73 -3.98 29.04 15.15
N THR A 74 -5.14 28.78 14.56
CA THR A 74 -6.03 27.70 15.00
C THR A 74 -6.13 26.63 13.94
N LEU A 75 -6.31 25.38 14.38
CA LEU A 75 -6.78 24.30 13.54
C LEU A 75 -8.26 24.10 13.80
N GLU A 76 -8.99 23.76 12.76
CA GLU A 76 -10.42 23.50 12.79
C GLU A 76 -10.72 22.24 11.99
N ASN A 77 -11.48 21.32 12.57
CA ASN A 77 -12.11 20.25 11.80
C ASN A 77 -13.38 20.83 11.20
N ILE A 78 -13.39 21.06 9.89
CA ILE A 78 -14.54 21.68 9.19
C ILE A 78 -15.56 20.64 8.70
N GLY A 79 -15.42 19.39 9.15
CA GLY A 79 -16.32 18.29 8.85
C GLY A 79 -15.94 17.46 7.63
N ASN A 80 -15.22 18.05 6.66
CA ASN A 80 -14.72 17.36 5.48
C ASN A 80 -13.20 17.52 5.25
N ALA A 81 -12.54 18.36 6.04
CA ALA A 81 -11.12 18.65 5.94
C ALA A 81 -10.63 19.28 7.26
N VAL A 82 -9.32 19.52 7.35
CA VAL A 82 -8.75 20.33 8.42
C VAL A 82 -8.29 21.67 7.87
N ARG A 83 -8.86 22.76 8.40
CA ARG A 83 -8.48 24.12 8.05
C ARG A 83 -7.45 24.67 9.03
N ILE A 84 -6.39 25.28 8.49
CA ILE A 84 -5.43 26.10 9.23
C ILE A 84 -5.85 27.56 9.08
N ASN A 85 -6.39 28.13 10.15
CA ASN A 85 -6.80 29.53 10.18
C ASN A 85 -5.59 30.41 10.53
N ILE A 86 -4.98 31.05 9.52
CA ILE A 86 -3.80 31.89 9.66
C ILE A 86 -4.23 33.35 9.92
N PRO A 87 -3.84 33.97 11.07
CA PRO A 87 -4.19 35.36 11.32
C PRO A 87 -3.63 36.33 10.27
N LYS A 88 -4.47 37.25 9.77
CA LYS A 88 -4.12 38.25 8.73
C LYS A 88 -2.85 39.07 9.01
N LYS A 89 -2.42 39.19 10.27
CA LYS A 89 -1.15 39.87 10.66
C LYS A 89 0.11 39.16 10.16
N HIS A 90 0.03 37.87 9.85
CA HIS A 90 1.15 37.13 9.26
C HIS A 90 1.17 37.43 7.77
N LEU A 91 2.16 38.21 7.35
CA LEU A 91 2.35 38.53 5.94
C LEU A 91 3.15 37.39 5.27
N LEU A 92 2.42 36.43 4.72
CA LEU A 92 2.95 35.31 3.93
C LEU A 92 2.59 35.56 2.45
N VAL A 93 3.59 35.64 1.59
CA VAL A 93 3.43 36.05 0.20
C VAL A 93 4.27 35.17 -0.70
N PHE A 94 3.63 34.51 -1.66
CA PHE A 94 4.29 33.83 -2.77
C PHE A 94 4.55 34.79 -3.93
N TYR A 95 5.71 34.69 -4.56
CA TYR A 95 6.10 35.53 -5.69
C TYR A 95 7.15 34.83 -6.56
N HIS A 96 7.35 35.33 -7.79
CA HIS A 96 8.10 34.67 -8.88
C HIS A 96 7.45 33.35 -9.34
N GLY A 97 8.17 32.51 -10.09
CA GLY A 97 7.63 31.26 -10.64
C GLY A 97 6.56 31.47 -11.70
N ASN A 98 6.73 32.52 -12.51
CA ASN A 98 5.77 32.98 -13.52
C ASN A 98 4.38 33.35 -12.97
N LEU A 99 4.28 33.68 -11.68
CA LEU A 99 3.06 34.26 -11.12
C LEU A 99 2.86 35.71 -11.62
N PRO A 100 1.63 36.13 -11.96
CA PRO A 100 1.32 37.47 -12.47
C PRO A 100 1.30 38.57 -11.39
N GLY A 101 2.02 38.39 -10.28
CA GLY A 101 2.06 39.33 -9.16
C GLY A 101 2.48 38.66 -7.84
N GLU A 102 2.34 39.39 -6.74
CA GLU A 102 2.48 38.87 -5.39
C GLU A 102 1.18 38.25 -4.88
N PHE A 103 1.25 36.98 -4.46
CA PHE A 103 0.09 36.20 -3.99
C PHE A 103 0.11 36.07 -2.47
N ARG A 104 -0.81 36.74 -1.79
CA ARG A 104 -0.95 36.71 -0.33
C ARG A 104 -1.73 35.48 0.11
N VAL A 105 -1.18 34.71 1.05
CA VAL A 105 -1.87 33.55 1.64
C VAL A 105 -3.11 33.98 2.40
N GLN A 106 -4.23 33.32 2.10
CA GLN A 106 -5.53 33.49 2.76
C GLN A 106 -5.77 32.40 3.80
N GLU A 107 -5.69 31.14 3.38
CA GLU A 107 -5.92 29.96 4.23
C GLU A 107 -5.12 28.76 3.74
N ALA A 108 -5.04 27.71 4.55
CA ALA A 108 -4.49 26.43 4.14
C ALA A 108 -5.38 25.28 4.63
N ILE A 109 -5.60 24.27 3.79
CA ILE A 109 -6.56 23.20 4.03
C ILE A 109 -5.90 21.85 3.75
N PHE A 110 -6.02 20.92 4.68
CA PHE A 110 -5.61 19.54 4.49
C PHE A 110 -6.77 18.69 3.98
N ASN A 111 -6.55 18.02 2.86
CA ASN A 111 -7.44 17.03 2.27
C ASN A 111 -6.78 15.65 2.33
N TRP A 112 -7.51 14.62 2.75
CA TRP A 112 -7.05 13.23 2.64
C TRP A 112 -8.17 12.29 2.18
N PRO A 113 -7.89 11.37 1.24
CA PRO A 113 -6.61 11.16 0.55
C PRO A 113 -6.17 12.39 -0.29
N GLY A 114 -4.89 12.48 -0.67
CA GLY A 114 -4.42 13.62 -1.47
C GLY A 114 -5.22 13.74 -2.78
N GLU A 115 -5.51 14.95 -3.23
CA GLU A 115 -6.41 15.16 -4.37
C GLU A 115 -5.71 14.93 -5.71
N HIS A 116 -4.50 15.47 -5.88
CA HIS A 116 -3.72 15.23 -7.09
C HIS A 116 -3.09 13.84 -7.09
N VAL A 117 -2.91 13.34 -8.31
CA VAL A 117 -2.25 12.08 -8.61
C VAL A 117 -1.02 12.39 -9.47
N ILE A 118 0.13 11.79 -9.15
CA ILE A 118 1.35 11.92 -9.98
C ILE A 118 1.71 10.54 -10.51
N ASP A 119 1.72 10.36 -11.83
CA ASP A 119 1.95 9.08 -12.51
C ASP A 119 1.09 7.94 -11.91
N GLY A 120 -0.22 8.14 -11.76
CA GLY A 120 -1.10 7.15 -11.13
C GLY A 120 -0.83 6.90 -9.64
N ALA A 121 -0.16 7.81 -8.94
CA ALA A 121 0.08 7.73 -7.50
C ALA A 121 -0.63 8.84 -6.74
N GLN A 122 -1.61 8.47 -5.91
CA GLN A 122 -2.27 9.39 -5.00
C GLN A 122 -1.43 9.58 -3.74
N ALA A 123 -1.20 10.83 -3.35
CA ALA A 123 -0.59 11.13 -2.05
C ALA A 123 -1.53 10.73 -0.90
N LYS A 124 -0.99 10.46 0.29
CA LYS A 124 -1.83 10.09 1.44
C LYS A 124 -2.60 11.28 2.03
N LEU A 125 -2.04 12.48 1.85
CA LEU A 125 -2.58 13.74 2.34
C LEU A 125 -2.08 14.86 1.40
N GLU A 126 -2.88 15.89 1.19
CA GLU A 126 -2.52 17.08 0.43
C GLU A 126 -2.86 18.34 1.24
N LEU A 127 -1.89 19.24 1.39
CA LEU A 127 -2.11 20.59 1.91
C LEU A 127 -2.28 21.55 0.73
N GLN A 128 -3.44 22.19 0.65
CA GLN A 128 -3.70 23.26 -0.32
C GLN A 128 -3.60 24.61 0.38
N ILE A 129 -2.64 25.42 -0.05
CA ILE A 129 -2.46 26.80 0.45
C ILE A 129 -3.10 27.74 -0.58
N VAL A 130 -4.19 28.39 -0.20
CA VAL A 130 -4.92 29.33 -1.07
C VAL A 130 -4.33 30.72 -0.91
N ALA A 131 -4.00 31.35 -2.03
CA ALA A 131 -3.48 32.71 -2.06
C ALA A 131 -4.12 33.53 -3.18
N TRP A 132 -4.18 34.85 -2.99
CA TRP A 132 -4.77 35.78 -3.95
C TRP A 132 -3.81 36.90 -4.33
N ASN A 133 -3.93 37.38 -5.56
CA ASN A 133 -3.06 38.40 -6.13
C ASN A 133 -3.33 39.77 -5.47
N LYS A 134 -2.44 40.16 -4.55
CA LYS A 134 -2.58 41.38 -3.75
C LYS A 134 -2.06 42.64 -4.42
N ASP A 135 -1.60 42.51 -5.67
CA ASP A 135 -1.17 43.65 -6.47
C ASP A 135 -2.28 44.13 -7.40
N LEU A 136 -3.19 43.21 -7.80
CA LEU A 136 -4.28 43.50 -8.73
C LEU A 136 -5.65 43.66 -8.07
N TYR A 137 -5.89 43.06 -6.91
CA TYR A 137 -7.18 43.07 -6.23
C TYR A 137 -7.08 43.66 -4.82
N GLU A 138 -8.18 44.19 -4.29
CA GLU A 138 -8.19 44.75 -2.93
C GLU A 138 -8.26 43.64 -1.86
N ASN A 139 -8.90 42.52 -2.18
CA ASN A 139 -9.16 41.42 -1.27
C ASN A 139 -9.36 40.09 -2.02
N TYR A 140 -9.44 39.00 -1.24
CA TYR A 140 -9.66 37.64 -1.74
C TYR A 140 -10.96 37.54 -2.53
N GLU A 141 -12.04 38.13 -2.01
CA GLU A 141 -13.38 38.03 -2.58
C GLU A 141 -13.48 38.65 -3.99
N GLU A 142 -12.75 39.74 -4.25
CA GLU A 142 -12.66 40.36 -5.57
C GLU A 142 -11.82 39.53 -6.57
N ALA A 143 -10.81 38.83 -6.06
CA ALA A 143 -9.88 38.03 -6.87
C ALA A 143 -10.49 36.70 -7.35
N VAL A 144 -11.47 36.15 -6.64
CA VAL A 144 -12.12 34.87 -7.00
C VAL A 144 -12.76 34.97 -8.40
N GLY A 145 -12.55 33.94 -9.21
CA GLY A 145 -13.05 33.83 -10.58
C GLY A 145 -12.27 34.63 -11.64
N LYS A 146 -11.27 35.42 -11.23
CA LYS A 146 -10.39 36.16 -12.15
C LYS A 146 -9.21 35.30 -12.61
N PRO A 147 -8.80 35.37 -13.89
CA PRO A 147 -7.73 34.52 -14.48
C PRO A 147 -6.37 34.63 -13.79
N ASP A 148 -6.10 35.77 -13.16
CA ASP A 148 -4.86 36.16 -12.48
C ASP A 148 -5.08 36.44 -10.99
N GLY A 149 -6.24 36.03 -10.46
CA GLY A 149 -6.69 36.33 -9.11
C GLY A 149 -6.25 35.35 -8.05
N ILE A 150 -6.36 34.04 -8.31
CA ILE A 150 -6.13 33.00 -7.31
C ILE A 150 -5.01 32.07 -7.75
N ALA A 151 -4.11 31.76 -6.80
CA ALA A 151 -3.17 30.66 -6.91
C ALA A 151 -3.35 29.69 -5.73
N ILE A 152 -3.33 28.39 -6.02
CA ILE A 152 -3.37 27.34 -5.00
C ILE A 152 -2.10 26.52 -5.08
N PHE A 153 -1.37 26.44 -3.96
CA PHE A 153 -0.14 25.68 -3.82
C PHE A 153 -0.42 24.37 -3.10
N SER A 154 -0.27 23.25 -3.81
CA SER A 154 -0.52 21.91 -3.30
C SER A 154 0.78 21.25 -2.86
N VAL A 155 0.88 20.93 -1.57
CA VAL A 155 1.95 20.13 -0.98
C VAL A 155 1.45 18.72 -0.72
N LEU A 156 2.10 17.74 -1.34
CA LEU A 156 1.80 16.33 -1.16
C LEU A 156 2.52 15.77 0.07
N PHE A 157 1.89 14.82 0.76
CA PHE A 157 2.48 14.12 1.90
C PHE A 157 2.57 12.62 1.66
N SER A 158 3.73 12.07 2.02
CA SER A 158 4.02 10.63 1.97
C SER A 158 4.16 10.06 3.38
N VAL A 159 3.62 8.86 3.60
CA VAL A 159 3.65 8.18 4.90
C VAL A 159 4.66 7.04 4.84
N LEU A 160 5.57 7.00 5.82
CA LEU A 160 6.50 5.90 6.03
C LEU A 160 6.23 5.21 7.37
N ASP A 161 6.30 3.89 7.35
CA ASP A 161 6.17 2.98 8.49
C ASP A 161 7.54 2.32 8.74
N VAL A 162 8.52 3.16 9.08
CA VAL A 162 9.91 2.76 9.36
C VAL A 162 10.33 3.30 10.73
N PRO A 163 10.54 2.42 11.71
CA PRO A 163 11.05 2.77 13.01
C PRO A 163 12.56 2.96 13.05
N GLU A 164 12.93 4.03 13.74
CA GLU A 164 14.24 4.30 14.30
C GLU A 164 14.44 3.41 15.54
N SER A 165 15.35 2.44 15.47
CA SER A 165 15.78 1.62 16.63
C SER A 165 14.67 0.88 17.43
N GLY A 166 13.43 0.86 16.94
CA GLY A 166 12.25 0.30 17.61
C GLY A 166 11.08 1.28 17.80
N MET A 167 11.16 2.54 17.34
CA MET A 167 10.06 3.52 17.35
C MET A 167 10.00 4.31 16.03
N GLU A 168 8.80 4.54 15.48
CA GLU A 168 8.61 5.29 14.22
C GLU A 168 9.31 6.66 14.19
N LYS A 169 10.00 6.98 13.08
CA LYS A 169 10.67 8.28 12.91
C LYS A 169 9.67 9.38 12.54
N ASN A 170 9.16 10.06 13.56
CA ASN A 170 8.31 11.23 13.37
C ASN A 170 9.08 12.37 12.69
N ASN A 171 8.43 13.06 11.76
CA ASN A 171 8.92 14.33 11.25
C ASN A 171 8.81 15.40 12.35
N PRO A 172 9.92 15.92 12.89
CA PRO A 172 9.89 16.86 14.02
C PRO A 172 9.19 18.17 13.67
N ASN A 173 9.22 18.59 12.39
CA ASN A 173 8.59 19.83 11.93
C ASN A 173 7.06 19.78 12.03
N LEU A 174 6.47 18.57 12.06
CA LEU A 174 5.02 18.38 12.18
C LEU A 174 4.56 18.22 13.63
N GLN A 175 5.47 18.18 14.61
CA GLN A 175 5.12 17.84 16.00
C GLN A 175 4.05 18.77 16.60
N GLY A 176 4.17 20.08 16.38
CA GLY A 176 3.20 21.05 16.89
C GLY A 176 1.83 20.87 16.29
N LEU A 177 1.76 20.67 14.97
CA LEU A 177 0.54 20.36 14.24
C LEU A 177 -0.10 19.06 14.73
N ASN A 178 0.66 17.95 14.75
CA ASN A 178 0.17 16.65 15.18
C ASN A 178 -0.41 16.67 16.60
N LYS A 179 0.23 17.42 17.52
CA LYS A 179 -0.28 17.57 18.89
C LYS A 179 -1.64 18.26 18.94
N THR A 180 -1.86 19.27 18.10
CA THR A 180 -3.11 20.03 18.06
C THR A 180 -4.25 19.24 17.41
N LEU A 181 -3.98 18.34 16.46
CA LEU A 181 -5.00 17.47 15.84
C LEU A 181 -5.81 16.67 16.87
N TYR A 182 -5.17 16.22 17.96
CA TYR A 182 -5.86 15.49 19.05
C TYR A 182 -6.92 16.31 19.78
N SER A 183 -6.97 17.63 19.58
CA SER A 183 -7.95 18.53 20.20
C SER A 183 -9.10 18.93 19.28
N ILE A 184 -9.15 18.42 18.03
CA ILE A 184 -10.17 18.78 17.04
C ILE A 184 -10.91 17.57 16.45
N THR A 185 -11.18 16.56 17.29
CA THR A 185 -11.69 15.26 16.81
C THR A 185 -13.04 15.38 16.09
N ASN A 186 -13.97 16.20 16.58
CA ASN A 186 -15.31 16.29 16.02
C ASN A 186 -15.44 17.45 15.02
N PRO A 187 -16.35 17.35 14.04
CA PRO A 187 -16.72 18.47 13.17
C PRO A 187 -17.10 19.72 13.99
N GLY A 188 -16.53 20.87 13.62
CA GLY A 188 -16.70 22.15 14.30
C GLY A 188 -15.75 22.38 15.48
N ASP A 189 -14.97 21.38 15.90
CA ASP A 189 -13.95 21.60 16.93
C ASP A 189 -12.85 22.54 16.41
N VAL A 190 -12.48 23.51 17.24
CA VAL A 190 -11.40 24.48 16.96
C VAL A 190 -10.39 24.47 18.11
N ALA A 191 -9.10 24.35 17.79
CA ALA A 191 -8.03 24.39 18.77
C ALA A 191 -6.93 25.36 18.36
N GLN A 192 -6.43 26.15 19.32
CA GLN A 192 -5.27 27.00 19.10
C GLN A 192 -3.99 26.17 19.10
N MET A 193 -3.17 26.34 18.06
CA MET A 193 -1.84 25.75 17.98
C MET A 193 -0.87 26.52 18.88
N ALA A 194 0.15 25.82 19.41
CA ALA A 194 1.25 26.48 20.11
C ALA A 194 1.90 27.54 19.22
N ASP A 195 2.33 28.67 19.80
CA ASP A 195 2.85 29.81 19.05
C ASP A 195 4.14 29.50 18.26
N ASN A 196 4.84 28.43 18.62
CA ASN A 196 6.00 27.86 17.92
C ASN A 196 5.68 26.53 17.23
N GLY A 197 4.40 26.19 17.08
CA GLY A 197 3.96 24.87 16.62
C GLY A 197 4.04 24.65 15.12
N LEU A 198 4.12 25.71 14.32
CA LEU A 198 4.21 25.64 12.87
C LEU A 198 4.77 26.93 12.26
N SER A 199 5.60 26.78 11.24
CA SER A 199 5.94 27.78 10.21
C SER A 199 5.59 27.18 8.83
N LEU A 200 5.39 27.99 7.79
CA LEU A 200 5.10 27.41 6.47
C LEU A 200 6.29 26.65 5.89
N SER A 201 7.53 27.00 6.26
CA SER A 201 8.71 26.21 5.89
C SER A 201 8.73 24.79 6.46
N ASP A 202 7.93 24.50 7.50
CA ASP A 202 7.82 23.16 8.09
C ASP A 202 6.98 22.21 7.23
N VAL A 203 6.08 22.77 6.40
CA VAL A 203 5.08 22.05 5.62
C VAL A 203 5.12 22.35 4.13
N VAL A 204 6.03 23.22 3.67
CA VAL A 204 6.29 23.49 2.25
C VAL A 204 7.67 22.94 1.89
N PRO A 205 7.83 22.25 0.74
CA PRO A 205 9.12 21.75 0.30
C PRO A 205 10.16 22.86 0.10
N ASP A 206 11.45 22.49 0.05
CA ASP A 206 12.53 23.44 -0.16
C ASP A 206 12.43 24.11 -1.54
N LEU A 207 11.89 25.33 -1.56
CA LEU A 207 11.63 26.09 -2.78
C LEU A 207 12.89 26.39 -3.60
N ARG A 208 14.08 26.32 -2.99
CA ARG A 208 15.36 26.47 -3.70
C ARG A 208 15.60 25.39 -4.75
N ARG A 209 14.91 24.25 -4.64
CA ARG A 209 14.99 23.17 -5.63
C ARG A 209 14.26 23.47 -6.94
N ASN A 210 13.37 24.46 -6.95
CA ASN A 210 12.56 24.83 -8.11
C ASN A 210 11.87 23.62 -8.80
N ARG A 211 11.15 22.80 -8.03
CA ARG A 211 10.50 21.57 -8.50
C ARG A 211 9.00 21.59 -8.28
N TYR A 212 8.25 22.09 -9.25
CA TYR A 212 6.79 22.11 -9.24
C TYR A 212 6.21 22.00 -10.65
N TYR A 213 4.93 21.63 -10.69
CA TYR A 213 4.09 21.69 -11.88
C TYR A 213 3.18 22.90 -11.80
N GLN A 214 2.87 23.51 -12.94
CA GLN A 214 1.92 24.61 -13.05
C GLN A 214 0.89 24.33 -14.14
N TYR A 215 -0.38 24.55 -13.86
CA TYR A 215 -1.47 24.48 -14.84
C TYR A 215 -2.63 25.39 -14.44
N MET A 216 -3.51 25.72 -15.39
CA MET A 216 -4.77 26.42 -15.10
C MET A 216 -5.86 25.41 -14.72
N GLY A 217 -6.49 25.64 -13.57
CA GLY A 217 -7.50 24.75 -13.02
C GLY A 217 -8.62 25.47 -12.31
N SER A 218 -9.25 24.76 -11.38
CA SER A 218 -10.33 25.26 -10.52
C SER A 218 -10.02 25.07 -9.04
N PHE A 219 -10.91 25.57 -8.19
CA PHE A 219 -11.09 25.03 -6.84
C PHE A 219 -11.56 23.57 -6.91
N SER A 220 -11.18 22.75 -5.92
CA SER A 220 -11.54 21.33 -5.83
C SER A 220 -12.76 21.05 -4.94
N SER A 221 -13.41 22.10 -4.44
CA SER A 221 -14.70 22.04 -3.75
C SER A 221 -15.69 23.00 -4.39
N PRO A 222 -17.01 22.79 -4.24
CA PRO A 222 -18.03 23.75 -4.66
C PRO A 222 -17.72 25.17 -4.16
N SER A 223 -17.85 26.21 -5.00
CA SER A 223 -18.48 26.26 -6.33
C SER A 223 -17.63 25.75 -7.52
N CYS A 224 -16.41 25.24 -7.30
CA CYS A 224 -15.51 24.75 -8.35
C CYS A 224 -15.13 25.81 -9.41
N ASP A 225 -15.05 27.08 -9.01
CA ASP A 225 -14.71 28.16 -9.93
C ASP A 225 -13.36 27.90 -10.60
N GLU A 226 -13.34 28.02 -11.93
CA GLU A 226 -12.14 27.92 -12.76
C GLU A 226 -11.27 29.16 -12.61
N ASN A 227 -10.25 29.33 -13.47
CA ASN A 227 -9.33 30.45 -13.45
C ASN A 227 -8.38 30.47 -12.24
N VAL A 228 -8.04 29.30 -11.72
CA VAL A 228 -7.08 29.14 -10.62
C VAL A 228 -5.72 28.72 -11.17
N ILE A 229 -4.66 29.46 -10.83
CA ILE A 229 -3.27 29.03 -11.09
C ILE A 229 -2.93 27.92 -10.09
N ARG A 230 -2.81 26.69 -10.56
CA ARG A 230 -2.50 25.52 -9.71
C ARG A 230 -1.01 25.27 -9.73
N ILE A 231 -0.40 25.24 -8.55
CA ILE A 231 1.03 24.91 -8.36
C ILE A 231 1.11 23.65 -7.52
N VAL A 232 1.57 22.55 -8.10
CA VAL A 232 1.71 21.27 -7.40
C VAL A 232 3.19 20.98 -7.19
N PHE A 233 3.64 20.96 -5.94
CA PHE A 233 5.05 20.68 -5.65
C PHE A 233 5.37 19.22 -5.97
N ALA A 234 6.45 18.99 -6.72
CA ALA A 234 6.88 17.63 -7.09
C ALA A 234 7.59 16.90 -5.92
N ASP A 235 8.08 17.65 -4.93
CA ASP A 235 8.66 17.10 -3.71
C ASP A 235 7.57 17.00 -2.62
N SER A 236 7.37 15.80 -2.08
CA SER A 236 6.45 15.56 -0.95
C SER A 236 7.12 15.75 0.41
N ILE A 237 6.31 16.09 1.42
CA ILE A 237 6.71 16.08 2.83
C ILE A 237 6.46 14.68 3.41
N THR A 238 7.47 14.10 4.06
CA THR A 238 7.35 12.78 4.67
C THR A 238 6.83 12.91 6.11
N MET A 239 5.95 11.99 6.52
CA MET A 239 5.51 11.82 7.91
C MET A 239 5.52 10.34 8.29
N SER A 240 5.55 10.05 9.59
CA SER A 240 5.38 8.68 10.08
C SER A 240 3.94 8.22 10.00
N LYS A 241 3.72 6.92 10.04
CA LYS A 241 2.39 6.32 10.20
C LYS A 241 1.67 6.82 11.45
N THR A 242 2.34 6.93 12.58
CA THR A 242 1.80 7.46 13.85
C THR A 242 1.34 8.90 13.70
N GLN A 243 2.09 9.72 12.95
CA GLN A 243 1.67 11.08 12.64
C GLN A 243 0.44 11.10 11.75
N PHE A 244 0.37 10.22 10.76
CA PHE A 244 -0.80 10.10 9.89
C PHE A 244 -2.06 9.62 10.64
N GLU A 245 -1.90 8.70 11.60
CA GLU A 245 -3.00 8.22 12.46
C GLU A 245 -3.62 9.33 13.34
N ALA A 246 -2.95 10.48 13.52
CA ALA A 246 -3.58 11.64 14.15
C ALA A 246 -4.69 12.27 13.27
N TYR A 247 -4.54 12.23 11.94
CA TYR A 247 -5.55 12.69 10.98
C TYR A 247 -6.70 11.70 10.86
N ARG A 248 -6.40 10.40 10.81
CA ARG A 248 -7.43 9.35 10.64
C ARG A 248 -8.43 9.24 11.79
N ARG A 249 -8.13 9.85 12.94
CA ARG A 249 -9.02 9.92 14.11
C ARG A 249 -10.13 10.96 13.99
N LEU A 250 -10.02 11.89 13.06
CA LEU A 250 -10.95 13.00 12.94
C LEU A 250 -12.26 12.50 12.32
N ILE A 251 -13.37 12.87 12.93
CA ILE A 251 -14.71 12.45 12.53
C ILE A 251 -15.24 13.39 11.45
N GLY A 252 -15.89 12.81 10.44
CA GLY A 252 -16.55 13.54 9.35
C GLY A 252 -17.93 14.09 9.73
N SER A 253 -18.39 15.12 9.02
CA SER A 253 -19.71 15.71 9.23
C SER A 253 -20.88 14.77 8.90
N ASP A 254 -20.62 13.74 8.10
CA ASP A 254 -21.54 12.65 7.79
C ASP A 254 -21.61 11.57 8.90
N GLY A 255 -20.81 11.72 9.96
CA GLY A 255 -20.66 10.74 11.03
C GLY A 255 -19.61 9.65 10.77
N SER A 256 -18.89 9.72 9.64
CA SER A 256 -17.80 8.80 9.32
C SER A 256 -16.72 8.84 10.41
N PRO A 257 -16.20 7.67 10.85
CA PRO A 257 -15.24 7.58 11.96
C PRO A 257 -13.85 8.12 11.59
N THR A 258 -13.68 8.50 10.33
CA THR A 258 -12.47 9.09 9.76
C THR A 258 -12.87 10.04 8.63
N LEU A 259 -12.00 11.00 8.31
CA LEU A 259 -12.11 11.85 7.13
C LEU A 259 -11.54 11.16 5.86
N ASP A 260 -11.19 9.87 5.90
CA ASP A 260 -10.81 9.12 4.71
C ASP A 260 -11.97 9.13 3.69
N GLY A 261 -11.71 9.61 2.47
CA GLY A 261 -12.70 9.66 1.37
C GLY A 261 -13.29 11.04 1.11
N PHE A 262 -12.94 12.06 1.90
CA PHE A 262 -13.39 13.43 1.71
C PHE A 262 -12.49 14.21 0.74
N SER A 263 -12.42 13.75 -0.51
CA SER A 263 -11.56 14.36 -1.52
C SER A 263 -12.19 14.23 -2.90
N ARG A 264 -12.04 15.27 -3.73
CA ARG A 264 -12.67 15.27 -5.05
C ARG A 264 -11.95 14.25 -5.95
N PRO A 265 -12.69 13.43 -6.73
CA PRO A 265 -12.09 12.58 -7.74
C PRO A 265 -11.25 13.36 -8.76
N VAL A 266 -10.26 12.71 -9.36
CA VAL A 266 -9.46 13.27 -10.46
C VAL A 266 -10.37 13.68 -11.62
N GLN A 267 -10.12 14.87 -12.15
CA GLN A 267 -10.84 15.46 -13.28
C GLN A 267 -10.02 15.29 -14.56
N SER A 268 -10.70 15.27 -15.71
CA SER A 268 -10.06 15.12 -17.01
C SER A 268 -9.11 16.29 -17.31
N LEU A 269 -7.90 16.00 -17.79
CA LEU A 269 -6.96 17.04 -18.22
C LEU A 269 -7.52 17.90 -19.38
N ASN A 270 -8.34 17.28 -20.25
CA ASN A 270 -8.87 17.90 -21.46
C ASN A 270 -7.74 18.47 -22.33
N GLU A 271 -7.91 19.64 -22.94
CA GLU A 271 -6.93 20.25 -23.84
C GLU A 271 -5.81 21.04 -23.10
N ARG A 272 -5.75 20.95 -21.77
CA ARG A 272 -4.79 21.71 -20.96
C ARG A 272 -3.41 21.09 -21.03
N GLU A 273 -2.41 21.97 -21.09
CA GLU A 273 -1.01 21.61 -20.90
C GLU A 273 -0.61 21.72 -19.42
N ILE A 274 0.20 20.78 -18.94
CA ILE A 274 0.86 20.86 -17.65
C ILE A 274 2.30 21.28 -17.87
N LYS A 275 2.73 22.34 -17.20
CA LYS A 275 4.11 22.83 -17.26
C LYS A 275 4.91 22.33 -16.06
N ARG A 276 6.21 22.11 -16.22
CA ARG A 276 7.15 21.76 -15.13
C ARG A 276 8.34 22.70 -15.09
N SER A 277 8.80 23.01 -13.88
CA SER A 277 9.91 23.94 -13.61
C SER A 277 11.30 23.29 -13.58
N PHE A 278 11.38 21.99 -13.85
CA PHE A 278 12.59 21.19 -13.64
C PHE A 278 12.76 20.13 -14.70
N GLU A 279 14.01 19.82 -15.02
CA GLU A 279 14.38 18.78 -15.98
C GLU A 279 14.22 17.37 -15.40
N LEU A 280 13.62 16.48 -16.19
CA LEU A 280 13.58 15.03 -15.91
C LEU A 280 14.87 14.33 -16.31
N TYR A 281 15.50 14.82 -17.39
CA TYR A 281 16.69 14.26 -18.05
C TYR A 281 17.82 15.28 -18.01
N ASP A 282 19.05 14.83 -18.23
CA ASP A 282 20.19 15.75 -18.38
C ASP A 282 20.38 16.02 -19.88
N PRO A 283 20.10 17.25 -20.37
CA PRO A 283 20.18 17.56 -21.80
C PRO A 283 21.63 17.53 -22.32
N ASP A 284 22.63 17.70 -21.45
CA ASP A 284 24.05 17.75 -21.81
C ASP A 284 24.77 16.43 -21.52
N ALA A 285 24.08 15.43 -20.95
CA ALA A 285 24.68 14.14 -20.67
C ALA A 285 25.11 13.43 -21.97
N PRO A 286 26.31 12.83 -22.01
CA PRO A 286 26.76 12.05 -23.16
C PRO A 286 25.76 10.93 -23.47
N VAL A 287 25.06 11.07 -24.60
CA VAL A 287 24.21 10.02 -25.14
C VAL A 287 25.10 9.10 -25.96
N ASP A 288 25.38 7.90 -25.46
CA ASP A 288 25.92 6.82 -26.29
C ASP A 288 24.72 6.08 -26.92
N PRO A 289 24.43 6.29 -28.23
CA PRO A 289 23.25 5.72 -28.89
C PRO A 289 23.24 4.17 -28.90
N PHE A 290 24.34 3.52 -28.48
CA PHE A 290 24.46 2.07 -28.41
C PHE A 290 24.54 1.52 -26.96
N LYS A 291 24.49 2.37 -25.93
CA LYS A 291 24.65 1.98 -24.51
C LYS A 291 23.71 2.64 -23.50
N GLU A 292 22.57 3.16 -23.93
CA GLU A 292 21.61 3.73 -22.99
C GLU A 292 20.99 2.65 -22.08
N SER A 293 21.55 2.41 -20.89
CA SER A 293 21.01 1.42 -19.95
C SER A 293 20.16 2.11 -18.89
N CYS A 294 18.84 2.17 -19.07
CA CYS A 294 17.91 2.78 -18.11
C CYS A 294 17.78 1.94 -16.81
N LYS A 295 18.79 1.95 -15.95
CA LYS A 295 18.79 1.18 -14.68
C LYS A 295 18.72 2.08 -13.46
N ASN A 296 17.92 1.68 -12.49
CA ASN A 296 17.99 2.23 -11.15
C ASN A 296 18.78 1.24 -10.30
N VAL A 297 19.96 1.64 -9.86
CA VAL A 297 20.83 0.79 -9.02
C VAL A 297 20.72 1.26 -7.57
N PHE A 298 20.37 0.34 -6.68
CA PHE A 298 20.27 0.58 -5.26
C PHE A 298 21.37 -0.20 -4.54
N TRP A 299 22.24 0.50 -3.86
CA TRP A 299 23.24 -0.06 -2.96
C TRP A 299 22.70 -0.03 -1.54
N VAL A 300 22.57 -1.20 -0.91
CA VAL A 300 22.16 -1.34 0.50
C VAL A 300 23.34 -1.92 1.26
N ILE A 301 24.09 -1.06 1.96
CA ILE A 301 25.40 -1.41 2.50
C ILE A 301 25.38 -1.39 4.02
N ASP A 302 25.63 -2.57 4.59
CA ASP A 302 25.93 -2.75 5.98
C ASP A 302 27.24 -2.03 6.31
N GLN A 303 27.21 -1.20 7.32
CA GLN A 303 28.37 -0.51 7.85
C GLN A 303 28.47 -0.63 9.37
N SER A 304 27.83 -1.66 9.92
CA SER A 304 27.92 -1.98 11.32
C SER A 304 29.36 -2.31 11.73
N CYS A 305 29.64 -2.31 13.03
CA CYS A 305 30.98 -2.61 13.53
C CYS A 305 31.49 -4.00 13.15
N SER A 306 30.61 -4.94 12.76
CA SER A 306 31.02 -6.28 12.37
C SER A 306 31.83 -6.25 11.06
N VAL A 307 31.56 -5.27 10.20
CA VAL A 307 32.14 -5.11 8.86
C VAL A 307 33.03 -3.89 8.69
N TYR A 308 33.23 -3.11 9.76
CA TYR A 308 34.00 -1.86 9.74
C TYR A 308 35.38 -1.97 9.07
N GLU A 309 36.12 -3.05 9.33
CA GLU A 309 37.47 -3.27 8.76
C GLU A 309 37.45 -3.47 7.23
N GLN A 310 36.31 -3.83 6.65
CA GLN A 310 36.14 -4.07 5.21
C GLN A 310 35.54 -2.86 4.48
N MET A 311 35.17 -1.80 5.19
CA MET A 311 34.47 -0.66 4.58
C MET A 311 35.33 0.11 3.57
N GLU A 312 36.65 0.15 3.76
CA GLU A 312 37.55 0.73 2.75
C GLU A 312 37.60 -0.12 1.47
N GLN A 313 37.53 -1.45 1.60
CA GLN A 313 37.45 -2.35 0.44
C GLN A 313 36.11 -2.17 -0.30
N VAL A 314 34.99 -2.07 0.43
CA VAL A 314 33.67 -1.78 -0.15
C VAL A 314 33.66 -0.42 -0.85
N LYS A 315 34.25 0.61 -0.23
CA LYS A 315 34.39 1.94 -0.83
C LYS A 315 35.19 1.90 -2.12
N GLN A 316 36.33 1.21 -2.14
CA GLN A 316 37.15 1.07 -3.34
C GLN A 316 36.39 0.32 -4.45
N MET A 317 35.69 -0.76 -4.12
CA MET A 317 34.83 -1.48 -5.07
C MET A 317 33.77 -0.54 -5.69
N LEU A 318 33.10 0.31 -4.90
CA LEU A 318 32.11 1.25 -5.43
C LEU A 318 32.74 2.29 -6.37
N LEU A 319 33.95 2.77 -6.07
CA LEU A 319 34.70 3.69 -6.93
C LEU A 319 35.06 3.00 -8.26
N ASP A 320 35.60 1.79 -8.19
CA ASP A 320 36.01 1.04 -9.39
C ASP A 320 34.80 0.67 -10.28
N VAL A 321 33.64 0.39 -9.67
CA VAL A 321 32.38 0.18 -10.40
C VAL A 321 31.90 1.49 -11.04
N THR A 322 32.01 2.61 -10.32
CA THR A 322 31.64 3.95 -10.83
C THR A 322 32.47 4.33 -12.06
N ASP A 323 33.74 3.96 -12.12
CA ASP A 323 34.61 4.18 -13.29
C ASP A 323 34.21 3.35 -14.52
N LYS A 324 33.50 2.24 -14.32
CA LYS A 324 33.06 1.31 -15.40
C LYS A 324 31.61 1.48 -15.82
N VAL A 325 30.84 2.34 -15.16
CA VAL A 325 29.42 2.55 -15.42
C VAL A 325 29.19 3.99 -15.88
N ILE A 326 28.43 4.16 -16.96
CA ILE A 326 28.01 5.48 -17.42
C ILE A 326 26.87 5.95 -16.49
N ILE A 327 27.21 6.74 -15.47
CA ILE A 327 26.25 7.29 -14.52
C ILE A 327 25.72 8.64 -15.03
N GLY A 328 24.40 8.75 -15.10
CA GLY A 328 23.69 9.96 -15.48
C GLY A 328 22.20 9.70 -15.65
N ARG A 329 21.40 10.77 -15.67
CA ARG A 329 19.93 10.68 -15.77
C ARG A 329 19.45 9.93 -17.03
N ASN A 330 20.26 9.94 -18.09
CA ASN A 330 19.97 9.26 -19.36
C ASN A 330 20.58 7.84 -19.45
N SER A 331 21.41 7.44 -18.49
CA SER A 331 22.06 6.11 -18.46
C SER A 331 21.77 5.44 -17.13
N VAL A 332 22.69 5.28 -16.17
CA VAL A 332 22.41 4.65 -14.87
C VAL A 332 22.22 5.71 -13.79
N VAL A 333 21.17 5.57 -12.97
CA VAL A 333 21.01 6.36 -11.74
C VAL A 333 21.22 5.46 -10.54
N MET A 334 21.94 5.95 -9.54
CA MET A 334 22.33 5.19 -8.34
C MET A 334 21.78 5.82 -7.06
N THR A 335 21.35 4.98 -6.13
CA THR A 335 21.03 5.36 -4.75
C THR A 335 21.91 4.53 -3.82
N LEU A 336 22.54 5.16 -2.84
CA LEU A 336 23.33 4.49 -1.81
C LEU A 336 22.69 4.68 -0.43
N LEU A 337 22.13 3.59 0.08
CA LEU A 337 21.62 3.44 1.43
C LEU A 337 22.64 2.66 2.26
N LYS A 338 23.24 3.31 3.25
CA LYS A 338 24.05 2.63 4.25
C LYS A 338 23.24 2.42 5.51
N PHE A 339 23.59 1.40 6.30
CA PHE A 339 22.89 1.14 7.57
C PHE A 339 23.78 0.44 8.59
N ASP A 340 23.50 0.73 9.85
CA ASP A 340 23.93 -0.03 11.03
C ASP A 340 22.70 -0.20 11.94
N ASP A 341 22.53 0.68 12.92
CA ASP A 341 21.36 0.73 13.77
C ASP A 341 20.19 1.46 13.09
N GLN A 342 20.46 2.26 12.06
CA GLN A 342 19.49 3.01 11.28
C GLN A 342 19.90 3.12 9.80
N PRO A 343 18.93 3.23 8.88
CA PRO A 343 19.21 3.55 7.49
C PRO A 343 19.56 5.03 7.34
N TYR A 344 20.58 5.32 6.54
CA TYR A 344 20.89 6.66 6.10
C TYR A 344 21.34 6.65 4.63
N TYR A 345 20.94 7.67 3.90
CA TYR A 345 21.28 7.81 2.49
C TYR A 345 22.53 8.66 2.34
N ASN A 346 23.53 8.13 1.65
CA ASN A 346 24.67 8.91 1.21
C ASN A 346 24.25 9.81 0.05
N PHE A 347 23.65 9.21 -0.98
CA PHE A 347 23.09 9.92 -2.14
C PHE A 347 21.87 9.20 -2.70
N TYR A 348 21.03 9.96 -3.38
CA TYR A 348 19.85 9.47 -4.09
C TYR A 348 20.07 9.47 -5.61
N ALA A 349 19.18 8.78 -6.32
CA ALA A 349 19.18 8.72 -7.79
C ALA A 349 19.13 10.10 -8.48
N ARG A 350 18.62 11.14 -7.81
CA ARG A 350 18.64 12.52 -8.31
C ARG A 350 20.01 13.20 -8.29
N ASP A 351 20.96 12.69 -7.52
CA ASP A 351 22.29 13.28 -7.28
C ASP A 351 23.37 12.72 -8.25
N THR A 352 22.96 12.07 -9.35
CA THR A 352 23.72 11.01 -10.05
C THR A 352 24.58 11.43 -11.23
N THR A 353 25.25 12.58 -11.20
CA THR A 353 26.36 12.74 -12.16
C THR A 353 27.52 11.86 -11.69
N SER A 354 28.27 11.24 -12.61
CA SER A 354 29.43 10.42 -12.25
C SER A 354 30.41 11.18 -11.33
N ASN A 355 30.63 12.47 -11.59
CA ASN A 355 31.45 13.34 -10.75
C ASN A 355 30.89 13.52 -9.33
N GLU A 356 29.58 13.73 -9.18
CA GLU A 356 28.96 13.94 -7.87
C GLU A 356 28.94 12.63 -7.07
N VAL A 357 28.61 11.50 -7.70
CA VAL A 357 28.71 10.16 -7.06
C VAL A 357 30.14 9.90 -6.60
N THR A 358 31.13 10.08 -7.47
CA THR A 358 32.55 9.90 -7.13
C THR A 358 32.97 10.80 -5.97
N LYS A 359 32.60 12.08 -6.02
CA LYS A 359 32.91 13.04 -4.95
C LYS A 359 32.26 12.65 -3.62
N GLN A 360 31.02 12.18 -3.63
CA GLN A 360 30.33 11.74 -2.43
C GLN A 360 30.95 10.46 -1.86
N LEU A 361 31.33 9.50 -2.71
CA LEU A 361 32.05 8.29 -2.30
C LEU A 361 33.43 8.62 -1.71
N LEU A 362 34.22 9.50 -2.35
CA LEU A 362 35.52 9.93 -1.84
C LEU A 362 35.41 10.60 -0.46
N ASN A 363 34.37 11.40 -0.25
CA ASN A 363 34.09 12.08 1.02
C ASN A 363 33.42 11.18 2.07
N ASP A 364 32.87 10.03 1.67
CA ASP A 364 32.28 9.07 2.60
C ASP A 364 33.37 8.55 3.55
N LYS A 365 33.06 8.61 4.85
CA LYS A 365 33.91 8.08 5.91
C LYS A 365 33.17 6.93 6.57
N PRO A 366 33.85 5.81 6.90
CA PRO A 366 33.27 4.80 7.76
C PRO A 366 32.80 5.46 9.06
N ILE A 367 31.55 5.23 9.46
CA ILE A 367 31.07 5.71 10.76
C ILE A 367 31.83 4.91 11.82
N GLY A 368 32.67 5.60 12.61
CA GLY A 368 33.52 4.98 13.63
C GLY A 368 32.70 4.15 14.61
N GLN A 369 33.31 3.12 15.22
CA GLN A 369 32.67 2.19 16.16
C GLN A 369 31.73 2.90 17.12
N THR A 370 30.42 2.87 16.85
CA THR A 370 29.42 3.33 17.80
C THR A 370 29.29 2.25 18.89
N GLU A 371 29.14 2.65 20.15
CA GLU A 371 29.02 1.73 21.28
C GLU A 371 27.78 0.79 21.19
N ASN A 372 26.88 1.03 20.22
CA ASN A 372 25.62 0.31 19.99
C ASN A 372 25.55 -0.34 18.59
N CYS A 373 26.58 -1.12 18.25
CA CYS A 373 26.67 -1.88 17.00
C CYS A 373 25.52 -2.89 16.82
N LYS A 374 24.52 -2.53 16.03
CA LYS A 374 23.43 -3.42 15.60
C LYS A 374 23.43 -3.46 14.09
N THR A 375 23.14 -4.63 13.53
CA THR A 375 22.96 -4.82 12.08
C THR A 375 21.46 -4.91 11.83
N ARG A 376 20.85 -3.87 11.24
CA ARG A 376 19.40 -3.79 11.07
C ARG A 376 18.95 -3.92 9.61
N THR A 377 19.42 -4.96 8.93
CA THR A 377 19.16 -5.19 7.50
C THR A 377 17.66 -5.19 7.15
N PHE A 378 16.82 -5.79 7.99
CA PHE A 378 15.36 -5.74 7.85
C PHE A 378 14.83 -4.30 7.71
N TRP A 379 15.26 -3.40 8.58
CA TRP A 379 14.77 -2.03 8.60
C TRP A 379 15.32 -1.22 7.42
N ALA A 380 16.56 -1.49 7.00
CA ALA A 380 17.14 -0.89 5.81
C ALA A 380 16.38 -1.31 4.53
N LEU A 381 16.06 -2.59 4.39
CA LEU A 381 15.29 -3.09 3.25
C LEU A 381 13.84 -2.58 3.28
N ARG A 382 13.20 -2.53 4.46
CA ARG A 382 11.87 -1.94 4.61
C ARG A 382 11.84 -0.46 4.23
N GLU A 383 12.83 0.31 4.67
CA GLU A 383 13.01 1.73 4.28
C GLU A 383 13.16 1.88 2.77
N LEU A 384 14.02 1.07 2.14
CA LEU A 384 14.20 1.06 0.71
C LEU A 384 12.88 0.73 -0.01
N LYS A 385 12.21 -0.34 0.41
CA LYS A 385 10.96 -0.83 -0.15
C LYS A 385 9.86 0.24 -0.10
N GLN A 386 9.58 0.77 1.09
CA GLN A 386 8.52 1.78 1.25
C GLN A 386 8.82 3.05 0.44
N ARG A 387 10.07 3.48 0.41
CA ARG A 387 10.47 4.73 -0.25
C ARG A 387 10.48 4.64 -1.78
N PHE A 388 10.94 3.53 -2.35
CA PHE A 388 11.19 3.45 -3.80
C PHE A 388 10.34 2.43 -4.54
N PHE A 389 9.76 1.46 -3.83
CA PHE A 389 9.01 0.35 -4.42
C PHE A 389 7.51 0.40 -4.10
N GLU A 390 7.12 0.97 -2.94
CA GLU A 390 5.71 1.20 -2.59
C GLU A 390 5.26 2.64 -2.86
N SER A 391 6.07 3.63 -2.48
CA SER A 391 5.75 5.05 -2.70
C SER A 391 6.23 5.55 -4.05
N ARG A 392 5.30 5.59 -5.00
CA ARG A 392 5.52 6.17 -6.33
C ARG A 392 5.88 7.67 -6.28
N VAL A 393 5.28 8.44 -5.37
CA VAL A 393 5.58 9.88 -5.20
C VAL A 393 7.03 10.08 -4.72
N LEU A 394 7.47 9.32 -3.72
CA LEU A 394 8.85 9.41 -3.22
C LEU A 394 9.85 8.93 -4.27
N ARG A 395 9.53 7.88 -5.02
CA ARG A 395 10.36 7.38 -6.12
C ARG A 395 10.77 8.50 -7.10
N ILE A 396 9.79 9.28 -7.58
CA ILE A 396 10.01 10.41 -8.50
C ILE A 396 10.78 11.55 -7.82
N GLN A 397 10.39 11.90 -6.59
CA GLN A 397 11.05 12.95 -5.80
C GLN A 397 12.55 12.71 -5.63
N TYR A 398 12.97 11.45 -5.50
CA TYR A 398 14.37 11.06 -5.34
C TYR A 398 15.06 10.67 -6.65
N GLY A 399 14.44 10.90 -7.81
CA GLY A 399 15.05 10.74 -9.13
C GLY A 399 15.16 9.29 -9.61
N VAL A 400 14.43 8.37 -8.99
CA VAL A 400 14.37 6.98 -9.45
C VAL A 400 13.39 6.91 -10.63
N ARG A 401 13.84 6.36 -11.75
CA ARG A 401 13.07 6.34 -13.00
C ARG A 401 11.97 5.28 -12.98
N ARG A 402 10.95 5.50 -13.80
CA ARG A 402 9.79 4.62 -13.92
C ARG A 402 9.38 4.35 -15.37
N LEU A 403 10.30 4.56 -16.31
CA LEU A 403 10.08 4.23 -17.72
C LEU A 403 9.63 2.76 -17.82
N PRO A 404 8.71 2.40 -18.72
CA PRO A 404 8.28 1.01 -18.93
C PRO A 404 9.43 0.01 -19.21
N ARG A 405 10.63 0.51 -19.55
CA ARG A 405 11.85 -0.26 -19.78
C ARG A 405 12.93 -0.06 -18.71
N SER A 406 12.69 0.78 -17.69
CA SER A 406 13.61 0.94 -16.58
C SER A 406 13.62 -0.31 -15.70
N LYS A 407 14.81 -0.75 -15.29
CA LYS A 407 14.96 -1.96 -14.46
C LYS A 407 15.65 -1.60 -13.15
N ASP A 408 15.07 -2.08 -12.07
CA ASP A 408 15.61 -1.90 -10.72
C ASP A 408 16.56 -3.04 -10.39
N ILE A 409 17.75 -2.69 -9.92
CA ILE A 409 18.79 -3.62 -9.48
C ILE A 409 19.17 -3.24 -8.05
N VAL A 410 19.09 -4.19 -7.12
CA VAL A 410 19.42 -3.98 -5.72
C VAL A 410 20.61 -4.84 -5.34
N PHE A 411 21.71 -4.22 -4.93
CA PHE A 411 22.86 -4.89 -4.35
C PHE A 411 22.82 -4.76 -2.83
N ILE A 412 22.70 -5.89 -2.13
CA ILE A 412 22.74 -5.96 -0.67
C ILE A 412 24.14 -6.41 -0.23
N VAL A 413 24.88 -5.53 0.44
CA VAL A 413 26.25 -5.77 0.90
C VAL A 413 26.25 -5.92 2.42
N SER A 414 26.52 -7.12 2.94
CA SER A 414 26.50 -7.40 4.39
C SER A 414 27.31 -8.66 4.74
N ASP A 415 27.70 -8.82 6.01
CA ASP A 415 28.30 -10.05 6.54
C ASP A 415 27.24 -11.09 7.00
N GLY A 416 25.96 -10.70 7.00
CA GLY A 416 24.82 -11.54 7.34
C GLY A 416 24.68 -11.74 8.85
N ARG A 417 23.70 -11.04 9.44
CA ARG A 417 23.00 -11.31 10.73
C ARG A 417 22.20 -10.08 11.18
N THR A 418 20.88 -10.05 10.97
CA THR A 418 20.00 -8.99 11.51
C THR A 418 19.79 -9.08 13.06
N PHE A 419 19.81 -7.94 13.78
CA PHE A 419 19.60 -7.82 15.25
C PHE A 419 18.38 -6.93 15.63
N PRO A 420 17.60 -7.18 16.72
CA PRO A 420 17.52 -8.35 17.61
C PRO A 420 16.34 -9.30 17.24
N TYR A 421 16.25 -10.44 17.95
CA TYR A 421 15.19 -11.46 17.96
C TYR A 421 15.36 -12.65 16.99
N GLY A 422 16.01 -13.72 17.47
CA GLY A 422 15.31 -14.90 18.01
C GLY A 422 14.25 -15.65 17.19
N GLY A 423 13.99 -15.34 15.91
CA GLY A 423 13.05 -16.12 15.10
C GLY A 423 12.92 -15.62 13.66
N ARG A 424 13.32 -16.48 12.70
CA ARG A 424 13.17 -16.38 11.22
C ARG A 424 13.46 -15.02 10.57
N TRP A 425 14.68 -14.90 10.04
CA TRP A 425 15.18 -14.02 8.96
C TRP A 425 14.18 -13.01 8.36
N PRO A 426 13.75 -11.97 9.10
CA PRO A 426 12.73 -11.05 8.63
C PRO A 426 13.21 -10.22 7.43
N ALA A 427 14.53 -10.00 7.31
CA ALA A 427 15.14 -9.27 6.21
C ALA A 427 14.98 -9.98 4.84
N ILE A 428 14.91 -11.31 4.81
CA ILE A 428 14.69 -12.06 3.56
C ILE A 428 13.34 -11.70 2.96
N TYR A 429 12.28 -11.61 3.77
CA TYR A 429 10.94 -11.26 3.28
C TYR A 429 10.87 -9.84 2.72
N GLU A 430 11.62 -8.90 3.27
CA GLU A 430 11.69 -7.55 2.70
C GLU A 430 12.43 -7.55 1.36
N ALA A 431 13.49 -8.36 1.21
CA ALA A 431 14.16 -8.56 -0.08
C ALA A 431 13.26 -9.25 -1.11
N GLU A 432 12.52 -10.28 -0.71
CA GLU A 432 11.54 -10.99 -1.55
C GLU A 432 10.42 -10.05 -2.00
N ALA A 433 9.85 -9.25 -1.08
CA ALA A 433 8.84 -8.26 -1.43
C ALA A 433 9.35 -7.17 -2.39
N ILE A 434 10.64 -6.83 -2.33
CA ILE A 434 11.26 -5.96 -3.34
C ILE A 434 11.40 -6.71 -4.67
N ALA A 435 11.83 -7.97 -4.65
CA ALA A 435 11.94 -8.79 -5.85
C ALA A 435 10.59 -8.99 -6.58
N ASP A 436 9.49 -9.13 -5.83
CA ASP A 436 8.12 -9.26 -6.36
C ASP A 436 7.67 -8.03 -7.16
N THR A 437 8.28 -6.87 -6.94
CA THR A 437 8.05 -5.68 -7.78
C THR A 437 8.71 -5.76 -9.16
N GLY A 438 9.45 -6.84 -9.42
CA GLY A 438 10.24 -7.05 -10.63
C GLY A 438 11.68 -6.57 -10.53
N ALA A 439 12.17 -6.21 -9.34
CA ALA A 439 13.56 -5.83 -9.11
C ALA A 439 14.49 -7.05 -9.13
N ASP A 440 15.70 -6.91 -9.69
CA ASP A 440 16.72 -7.95 -9.57
C ASP A 440 17.53 -7.73 -8.30
N ILE A 441 17.53 -8.73 -7.40
CA ILE A 441 18.31 -8.70 -6.16
C ILE A 441 19.62 -9.47 -6.36
N TYR A 442 20.72 -8.84 -5.93
CA TYR A 442 22.05 -9.41 -5.81
C TYR A 442 22.56 -9.20 -4.39
N SER A 443 23.38 -10.13 -3.89
CA SER A 443 24.04 -9.98 -2.60
C SER A 443 25.56 -10.01 -2.76
N ILE A 444 26.27 -9.20 -1.98
CA ILE A 444 27.73 -9.20 -1.90
C ILE A 444 28.09 -9.52 -0.45
N LYS A 445 28.64 -10.70 -0.25
CA LYS A 445 29.05 -11.22 1.04
C LYS A 445 30.33 -10.54 1.50
N LEU A 446 30.28 -9.96 2.70
CA LEU A 446 31.45 -9.51 3.47
C LEU A 446 31.99 -10.68 4.32
N ASP A 447 33.22 -10.58 4.80
CA ASP A 447 33.84 -11.67 5.56
C ASP A 447 33.09 -11.88 6.87
N ASN A 448 32.45 -13.04 6.96
CA ASN A 448 31.44 -13.32 7.96
C ASN A 448 32.04 -13.81 9.27
N ARG A 449 31.81 -13.09 10.37
CA ARG A 449 32.22 -13.49 11.74
C ARG A 449 31.27 -14.50 12.40
N TRP A 450 30.13 -14.81 11.78
CA TRP A 450 28.99 -15.56 12.31
C TRP A 450 28.78 -16.95 11.68
N GLY A 451 29.60 -17.37 10.71
CA GLY A 451 29.53 -18.70 10.10
C GLY A 451 28.23 -18.97 9.30
N LYS A 452 27.73 -20.20 9.33
CA LYS A 452 26.61 -20.66 8.45
C LYS A 452 25.32 -19.83 8.56
N GLU A 453 25.08 -19.17 9.69
CA GLU A 453 23.91 -18.33 9.90
C GLU A 453 23.91 -17.10 8.98
N GLY A 454 25.01 -16.34 8.93
CA GLY A 454 25.13 -15.19 8.03
C GLY A 454 25.07 -15.60 6.56
N GLU A 455 25.65 -16.75 6.20
CA GLU A 455 25.54 -17.28 4.83
C GLU A 455 24.10 -17.55 4.42
N THR A 456 23.28 -18.09 5.33
CA THR A 456 21.87 -18.39 5.04
C THR A 456 21.07 -17.12 4.73
N GLU A 457 21.31 -16.03 5.45
CA GLU A 457 20.63 -14.74 5.20
C GLU A 457 21.05 -14.16 3.85
N ILE A 458 22.35 -14.18 3.54
CA ILE A 458 22.93 -13.63 2.30
C ILE A 458 22.43 -14.37 1.05
N TYR A 459 22.38 -15.71 1.09
CA TYR A 459 21.79 -16.50 0.00
C TYR A 459 20.26 -16.41 -0.02
N GLY A 460 19.65 -16.18 1.13
CA GLY A 460 18.22 -15.97 1.26
C GLY A 460 17.71 -14.74 0.52
N PHE A 461 18.46 -13.62 0.55
CA PHE A 461 18.10 -12.40 -0.17
C PHE A 461 17.91 -12.59 -1.68
N VAL A 462 18.61 -13.55 -2.26
CA VAL A 462 18.57 -13.84 -3.70
C VAL A 462 17.70 -15.06 -4.02
N GLY A 463 16.84 -15.51 -3.09
CA GLY A 463 15.96 -16.66 -3.29
C GLY A 463 16.73 -17.98 -3.54
N GLY A 464 17.96 -18.09 -3.04
CA GLY A 464 18.83 -19.26 -3.24
C GLY A 464 19.57 -19.31 -4.58
N GLN A 465 19.44 -18.30 -5.43
CA GLN A 465 20.18 -18.17 -6.71
C GLN A 465 21.64 -17.80 -6.44
N THR A 466 22.49 -18.82 -6.29
CA THR A 466 23.90 -18.63 -5.89
C THR A 466 24.72 -17.83 -6.91
N GLU A 467 24.32 -17.80 -8.17
CA GLU A 467 24.91 -16.98 -9.22
C GLU A 467 24.69 -15.47 -9.04
N ARG A 468 23.75 -15.08 -8.17
CA ARG A 468 23.47 -13.69 -7.80
C ARG A 468 24.09 -13.29 -6.46
N ALA A 469 24.83 -14.21 -5.82
CA ALA A 469 25.56 -13.97 -4.58
C ALA A 469 27.07 -13.93 -4.87
N PHE A 470 27.68 -12.78 -4.69
CA PHE A 470 29.12 -12.56 -4.89
C PHE A 470 29.86 -12.46 -3.55
N HIS A 471 31.19 -12.54 -3.59
CA HIS A 471 32.03 -12.29 -2.42
C HIS A 471 32.86 -11.02 -2.61
N ILE A 472 33.06 -10.25 -1.54
CA ILE A 472 33.91 -9.03 -1.59
C ILE A 472 35.38 -9.32 -1.98
N ASN A 473 35.81 -10.58 -1.86
CA ASN A 473 37.16 -11.05 -2.15
C ASN A 473 37.26 -11.74 -3.52
N ASP A 474 36.17 -11.79 -4.30
CA ASP A 474 36.21 -12.27 -5.67
C ASP A 474 37.13 -11.35 -6.50
N THR A 475 38.14 -11.93 -7.15
CA THR A 475 39.10 -11.17 -7.96
C THR A 475 38.47 -10.48 -9.16
N ASP A 476 37.30 -10.97 -9.60
CA ASP A 476 36.51 -10.47 -10.73
C ASP A 476 35.22 -9.77 -10.28
N LEU A 477 35.08 -9.42 -8.99
CA LEU A 477 33.85 -8.81 -8.43
C LEU A 477 33.40 -7.57 -9.20
N VAL A 478 34.32 -6.64 -9.43
CA VAL A 478 34.03 -5.38 -10.13
C VAL A 478 33.51 -5.67 -11.54
N ASP A 479 34.10 -6.63 -12.25
CA ASP A 479 33.66 -7.01 -13.60
C ASP A 479 32.28 -7.67 -13.58
N LYS A 480 32.00 -8.55 -12.60
CA LYS A 480 30.68 -9.16 -12.41
C LYS A 480 29.60 -8.10 -12.17
N VAL A 481 29.83 -7.20 -11.21
CA VAL A 481 28.90 -6.12 -10.85
C VAL A 481 28.68 -5.17 -12.02
N SER A 482 29.75 -4.66 -12.63
CA SER A 482 29.64 -3.74 -13.77
C SER A 482 28.97 -4.42 -14.97
N SER A 483 29.21 -5.71 -15.20
CA SER A 483 28.50 -6.48 -16.23
C SER A 483 27.00 -6.54 -15.94
N VAL A 484 26.57 -6.80 -14.70
CA VAL A 484 25.15 -6.79 -14.32
C VAL A 484 24.50 -5.44 -14.61
N ILE A 485 25.17 -4.35 -14.25
CA ILE A 485 24.64 -2.99 -14.42
C ILE A 485 24.58 -2.60 -15.91
N ASN A 486 25.60 -2.96 -16.69
CA ASN A 486 25.73 -2.60 -18.10
C ASN A 486 24.94 -3.53 -19.04
N ASN A 487 24.40 -4.66 -18.56
CA ASN A 487 23.65 -5.58 -19.40
C ASN A 487 22.25 -5.02 -19.73
N TYR A 488 21.87 -5.03 -21.03
CA TYR A 488 20.58 -4.68 -21.65
C TYR A 488 20.39 -3.29 -22.32
N LYS A 489 19.31 -3.26 -23.14
CA LYS A 489 18.95 -2.40 -24.28
C LYS A 489 18.90 -0.87 -24.04
N PRO A 490 19.10 -0.07 -25.11
CA PRO A 490 18.95 1.39 -25.16
C PRO A 490 17.63 1.93 -24.59
N CYS A 491 17.65 3.18 -24.09
CA CYS A 491 16.50 3.96 -23.65
C CYS A 491 15.81 4.63 -24.85
N GLU A 492 15.47 3.89 -25.92
CA GLU A 492 14.85 4.56 -27.07
C GLU A 492 13.43 5.08 -26.79
N GLU A 493 13.25 6.37 -27.06
CA GLU A 493 11.98 7.10 -27.13
C GLU A 493 11.01 6.46 -28.11
N LYS A 494 9.74 6.33 -27.72
CA LYS A 494 8.66 6.40 -28.71
C LYS A 494 8.40 7.88 -29.00
N ALA A 495 9.22 8.47 -29.88
CA ALA A 495 8.80 9.67 -30.61
C ALA A 495 7.70 9.24 -31.58
N THR A 496 6.44 9.28 -31.13
CA THR A 496 5.32 9.27 -32.07
C THR A 496 5.17 10.70 -32.57
N THR A 497 5.95 11.05 -33.58
CA THR A 497 5.68 12.21 -34.42
C THR A 497 4.33 11.98 -35.11
N THR A 498 3.25 12.46 -34.52
CA THR A 498 2.05 12.73 -35.31
C THR A 498 2.35 14.02 -36.08
N PRO A 499 2.36 14.01 -37.43
CA PRO A 499 2.52 15.26 -38.17
C PRO A 499 1.35 16.17 -37.83
N LYS A 500 1.68 17.38 -37.36
CA LYS A 500 0.76 18.52 -37.29
C LYS A 500 0.01 18.61 -38.62
N PRO A 501 -1.34 18.67 -38.64
CA PRO A 501 -2.07 18.88 -39.88
C PRO A 501 -1.63 20.21 -40.47
N THR A 502 -0.96 20.14 -41.61
CA THR A 502 -0.59 21.33 -42.38
C THR A 502 -1.88 21.85 -43.02
N THR A 503 -2.35 22.99 -42.52
CA THR A 503 -3.39 23.80 -43.14
C THR A 503 -2.98 24.10 -44.58
N THR A 504 -3.61 23.43 -45.54
CA THR A 504 -3.62 23.85 -46.93
C THR A 504 -5.04 24.27 -47.27
N THR A 505 -5.15 25.56 -47.57
CA THR A 505 -6.33 26.25 -48.06
C THR A 505 -6.70 25.78 -49.46
N GLY A 506 -7.98 25.41 -49.65
CA GLY A 506 -8.60 25.17 -50.95
C GLY A 506 -10.13 25.25 -50.84
N PRO A 507 -10.86 25.76 -51.87
CA PRO A 507 -12.12 26.47 -51.70
C PRO A 507 -13.38 25.57 -51.69
N PRO A 508 -14.56 26.13 -51.35
CA PRO A 508 -15.76 25.35 -51.01
C PRO A 508 -16.59 24.98 -52.24
N THR A 509 -17.20 23.80 -52.19
CA THR A 509 -18.36 23.45 -53.03
C THR A 509 -19.32 22.59 -52.21
N GLU A 510 -20.55 23.07 -52.06
CA GLU A 510 -21.69 22.42 -51.42
C GLU A 510 -22.45 21.47 -52.41
N PRO A 511 -23.71 21.01 -52.19
CA PRO A 511 -23.99 19.62 -51.80
C PRO A 511 -25.04 18.92 -52.70
N VAL A 512 -25.00 17.58 -52.86
CA VAL A 512 -26.12 16.87 -53.55
C VAL A 512 -26.35 15.45 -53.00
N THR A 513 -27.48 15.33 -52.31
CA THR A 513 -28.56 14.31 -52.26
C THR A 513 -28.38 12.84 -52.71
N ASP A 514 -29.05 12.01 -51.89
CA ASP A 514 -29.98 10.90 -52.17
C ASP A 514 -29.55 9.43 -52.37
N ALA A 515 -30.48 8.60 -51.90
CA ALA A 515 -30.52 7.18 -51.58
C ALA A 515 -30.29 6.18 -52.72
N THR A 516 -29.98 4.91 -52.37
CA THR A 516 -30.90 3.75 -52.49
C THR A 516 -30.22 2.40 -52.19
N VAL A 517 -31.03 1.48 -51.64
CA VAL A 517 -30.78 0.05 -51.34
C VAL A 517 -31.12 -0.82 -52.57
N PRO A 518 -30.63 -2.08 -52.72
CA PRO A 518 -31.46 -3.28 -52.41
C PRO A 518 -30.66 -4.48 -51.82
N THR A 519 -31.04 -5.15 -50.72
CA THR A 519 -32.04 -6.23 -50.49
C THR A 519 -31.81 -7.59 -51.18
N THR A 520 -31.65 -8.67 -50.37
CA THR A 520 -32.25 -10.05 -50.49
C THR A 520 -31.73 -10.91 -49.31
N MET A 521 -32.48 -11.25 -48.26
CA MET A 521 -33.62 -12.19 -48.06
C MET A 521 -33.23 -13.59 -47.52
N ALA A 522 -33.37 -13.74 -46.17
CA ALA A 522 -34.18 -14.70 -45.37
C ALA A 522 -34.15 -16.24 -45.67
N PRO A 523 -34.43 -17.14 -44.68
CA PRO A 523 -35.65 -17.11 -43.88
C PRO A 523 -35.50 -17.32 -42.36
N THR A 524 -36.46 -16.72 -41.64
CA THR A 524 -36.70 -16.82 -40.20
C THR A 524 -37.87 -17.79 -39.96
N THR A 525 -37.73 -18.68 -38.99
CA THR A 525 -38.85 -19.42 -38.38
C THR A 525 -39.17 -18.79 -37.04
N THR A 526 -40.42 -18.37 -36.88
CA THR A 526 -40.98 -17.70 -35.71
C THR A 526 -41.42 -18.74 -34.68
N THR A 527 -40.96 -18.61 -33.43
CA THR A 527 -41.64 -19.21 -32.28
C THR A 527 -41.77 -18.15 -31.19
N THR A 528 -43.02 -17.81 -30.89
CA THR A 528 -43.44 -16.88 -29.86
C THR A 528 -43.08 -17.42 -28.48
N THR A 529 -42.28 -16.70 -27.70
CA THR A 529 -42.16 -16.89 -26.24
C THR A 529 -42.52 -15.60 -25.51
N VAL A 530 -43.42 -15.78 -24.55
CA VAL A 530 -43.89 -14.81 -23.56
C VAL A 530 -42.70 -14.23 -22.78
N PRO A 531 -42.68 -12.95 -22.40
CA PRO A 531 -41.64 -12.41 -21.53
C PRO A 531 -41.81 -13.01 -20.13
N THR A 532 -41.06 -14.07 -19.83
CA THR A 532 -40.79 -14.48 -18.46
C THR A 532 -39.87 -13.44 -17.86
N THR A 533 -40.35 -12.71 -16.86
CA THR A 533 -39.53 -11.98 -15.90
C THR A 533 -38.48 -12.94 -15.36
N THR A 534 -37.24 -12.81 -15.83
CA THR A 534 -36.08 -13.49 -15.26
C THR A 534 -35.74 -12.73 -13.98
N THR A 535 -36.31 -13.17 -12.87
CA THR A 535 -35.80 -12.86 -11.55
C THR A 535 -34.36 -13.36 -11.50
N GLU A 536 -33.42 -12.46 -11.25
CA GLU A 536 -32.02 -12.77 -10.89
C GLU A 536 -32.03 -13.92 -9.88
N PRO A 537 -31.24 -15.00 -10.07
CA PRO A 537 -31.27 -16.13 -9.14
C PRO A 537 -30.89 -15.62 -7.74
N PRO A 538 -31.66 -15.98 -6.70
CA PRO A 538 -31.35 -15.55 -5.34
C PRO A 538 -29.95 -16.00 -4.95
N CYS A 539 -29.17 -15.06 -4.39
CA CYS A 539 -27.80 -15.31 -3.96
C CYS A 539 -27.68 -16.58 -3.10
N GLY A 540 -26.66 -17.39 -3.34
CA GLY A 540 -26.31 -18.52 -2.49
C GLY A 540 -27.13 -19.79 -2.71
N GLN A 541 -28.05 -19.85 -3.66
CA GLN A 541 -28.73 -21.11 -3.97
C GLN A 541 -27.87 -22.00 -4.87
N ASP A 542 -27.62 -23.22 -4.40
CA ASP A 542 -26.90 -24.30 -5.08
C ASP A 542 -25.36 -24.15 -5.17
N MET A 543 -24.64 -24.46 -4.09
CA MET A 543 -23.16 -24.43 -4.01
C MET A 543 -22.52 -25.61 -3.29
N ASN A 544 -21.20 -25.78 -3.45
CA ASN A 544 -20.38 -26.60 -2.56
C ASN A 544 -19.64 -25.70 -1.55
N LEU A 545 -20.02 -25.76 -0.27
CA LEU A 545 -19.37 -25.00 0.80
C LEU A 545 -18.44 -25.90 1.63
N VAL A 546 -17.15 -25.58 1.68
CA VAL A 546 -16.17 -26.29 2.51
C VAL A 546 -15.78 -25.42 3.70
N LEU A 547 -16.09 -25.88 4.91
CA LEU A 547 -15.73 -25.19 6.16
C LEU A 547 -14.48 -25.84 6.75
N VAL A 548 -13.39 -25.08 6.88
CA VAL A 548 -12.09 -25.57 7.36
C VAL A 548 -11.69 -24.84 8.64
N TYR A 549 -11.73 -25.54 9.78
CA TYR A 549 -11.52 -24.94 11.10
C TYR A 549 -10.19 -25.34 11.73
N ASP A 550 -9.42 -24.34 12.13
CA ASP A 550 -8.32 -24.49 13.06
C ASP A 550 -8.86 -24.78 14.47
N THR A 551 -8.35 -25.84 15.10
CA THR A 551 -8.75 -26.29 16.45
C THR A 551 -7.58 -26.31 17.44
N THR A 552 -6.47 -25.67 17.09
CA THR A 552 -5.20 -25.71 17.83
C THR A 552 -5.23 -25.02 19.19
N GLN A 553 -4.17 -25.26 19.98
CA GLN A 553 -4.01 -24.73 21.34
C GLN A 553 -3.74 -23.21 21.38
N SER A 554 -3.31 -22.59 20.28
CA SER A 554 -3.20 -21.12 20.19
C SER A 554 -4.58 -20.50 20.37
N LEU A 555 -5.62 -21.10 19.80
CA LEU A 555 -7.01 -20.75 20.05
C LEU A 555 -7.50 -21.12 21.47
N ASN A 556 -6.75 -21.88 22.28
CA ASN A 556 -7.25 -22.57 23.49
C ASN A 556 -6.40 -22.53 24.79
N SER A 557 -5.21 -21.89 24.88
CA SER A 557 -4.36 -22.00 26.08
C SER A 557 -3.94 -20.69 26.76
N ASP A 558 -4.04 -20.73 28.10
CA ASP A 558 -3.80 -19.69 29.11
C ASP A 558 -2.35 -19.72 29.66
N VAL A 559 -1.38 -20.18 28.88
CA VAL A 559 -0.01 -20.44 29.40
C VAL A 559 0.92 -19.24 29.18
N GLU A 560 0.67 -18.15 29.91
CA GLU A 560 1.74 -17.25 30.38
C GLU A 560 1.32 -16.35 31.56
N ASN A 561 0.68 -16.92 32.59
CA ASN A 561 0.33 -16.18 33.81
C ASN A 561 1.07 -16.68 35.05
N LYS A 562 2.35 -16.29 35.18
CA LYS A 562 3.03 -16.22 36.50
C LYS A 562 3.22 -14.80 37.04
N VAL A 563 2.91 -13.74 36.27
CA VAL A 563 3.21 -12.35 36.68
C VAL A 563 1.98 -11.52 37.10
N LEU A 564 0.74 -11.91 36.77
CA LEU A 564 -0.45 -11.07 37.04
C LEU A 564 -1.37 -11.57 38.17
N ARG A 565 -0.83 -11.75 39.39
CA ARG A 565 -1.67 -12.03 40.60
C ARG A 565 -2.22 -10.79 41.31
N ARG A 566 -2.31 -9.61 40.68
CA ARG A 566 -2.77 -8.38 41.37
C ARG A 566 -3.79 -7.48 40.65
N ALA A 567 -4.45 -7.93 39.58
CA ALA A 567 -5.54 -7.18 38.97
C ALA A 567 -6.93 -7.67 39.48
N PRO A 568 -7.89 -6.76 39.77
CA PRO A 568 -9.25 -7.13 40.18
C PRO A 568 -10.01 -7.93 39.10
N TYR A 569 -10.89 -8.80 39.57
CA TYR A 569 -11.53 -9.90 38.82
C TYR A 569 -12.43 -9.47 37.64
N GLU A 570 -12.83 -8.20 37.54
CA GLU A 570 -13.78 -7.71 36.51
C GLU A 570 -13.12 -7.15 35.23
N LYS A 571 -11.79 -7.08 35.15
CA LYS A 571 -11.06 -6.66 33.92
C LYS A 571 -10.50 -7.81 33.09
N ARG A 572 -10.99 -9.04 33.30
CA ARG A 572 -10.59 -10.23 32.53
C ARG A 572 -11.41 -10.30 31.24
N ILE A 573 -10.86 -9.75 30.16
CA ILE A 573 -11.43 -9.90 28.81
C ILE A 573 -10.92 -11.22 28.19
N SER A 574 -11.91 -12.05 27.82
CA SER A 574 -11.98 -13.30 27.03
C SER A 574 -11.02 -14.45 27.36
N THR A 575 -11.60 -15.57 27.84
CA THR A 575 -10.90 -16.85 27.97
C THR A 575 -10.89 -17.61 26.63
N PRO A 576 -9.86 -18.42 26.32
CA PRO A 576 -9.68 -19.11 25.02
C PRO A 576 -10.83 -20.04 24.55
N ILE A 577 -11.69 -20.53 25.46
CA ILE A 577 -12.92 -21.29 25.13
C ILE A 577 -13.89 -20.49 24.24
N GLU A 578 -13.71 -19.17 24.14
CA GLU A 578 -14.60 -18.26 23.44
C GLU A 578 -14.34 -18.18 21.91
N ALA A 579 -13.10 -18.29 21.42
CA ALA A 579 -12.80 -18.09 19.99
C ALA A 579 -13.39 -19.17 19.07
N LEU A 580 -13.16 -20.45 19.37
CA LEU A 580 -13.75 -21.56 18.60
C LEU A 580 -15.27 -21.59 18.75
N ARG A 581 -15.80 -21.21 19.92
CA ARG A 581 -17.25 -21.04 20.15
C ARG A 581 -17.82 -19.97 19.23
N LEU A 582 -17.11 -18.85 19.04
CA LEU A 582 -17.51 -17.74 18.18
C LEU A 582 -17.45 -18.14 16.70
N VAL A 583 -16.40 -18.83 16.25
CA VAL A 583 -16.32 -19.38 14.88
C VAL A 583 -17.48 -20.35 14.61
N LYS A 584 -17.81 -21.23 15.55
CA LYS A 584 -18.97 -22.13 15.44
C LYS A 584 -20.30 -21.39 15.39
N GLN A 585 -20.48 -20.35 16.19
CA GLN A 585 -21.68 -19.52 16.17
C GLN A 585 -21.83 -18.76 14.84
N PHE A 586 -20.74 -18.14 14.37
CA PHE A 586 -20.70 -17.44 13.10
C PHE A 586 -21.07 -18.38 11.96
N THR A 587 -20.40 -19.54 11.87
CA THR A 587 -20.66 -20.51 10.80
C THR A 587 -22.03 -21.18 10.92
N SER A 588 -22.56 -21.38 12.13
CA SER A 588 -23.95 -21.81 12.31
C SER A 588 -24.94 -20.77 11.75
N GLY A 589 -24.69 -19.48 11.99
CA GLY A 589 -25.48 -18.39 11.39
C GLY A 589 -25.36 -18.37 9.87
N LEU A 590 -24.13 -18.52 9.35
CA LEU A 590 -23.85 -18.51 7.92
C LEU A 590 -24.59 -19.64 7.21
N VAL A 591 -24.43 -20.89 7.66
CA VAL A 591 -25.06 -22.05 7.01
C VAL A 591 -26.60 -22.01 7.10
N SER A 592 -27.16 -21.31 8.08
CA SER A 592 -28.62 -21.17 8.24
C SER A 592 -29.28 -20.28 7.18
N GLU A 593 -28.50 -19.49 6.43
CA GLU A 593 -29.00 -18.68 5.31
C GLU A 593 -29.11 -19.48 4.00
N PHE A 594 -28.56 -20.70 3.96
CA PHE A 594 -28.54 -21.54 2.77
C PHE A 594 -29.59 -22.64 2.83
N ASP A 595 -30.14 -22.99 1.67
CA ASP A 595 -30.93 -24.21 1.51
C ASP A 595 -29.98 -25.42 1.47
N ILE A 596 -29.65 -25.96 2.65
CA ILE A 596 -28.77 -27.11 2.77
C ILE A 596 -29.54 -28.39 2.54
N SER A 597 -29.30 -28.99 1.38
CA SER A 597 -29.87 -30.28 1.00
C SER A 597 -28.93 -31.03 0.05
N ASN A 598 -29.24 -32.29 -0.26
CA ASN A 598 -28.49 -33.02 -1.28
C ASN A 598 -28.71 -32.44 -2.69
N ASP A 599 -29.81 -31.72 -2.92
CA ASP A 599 -30.21 -31.20 -4.24
C ASP A 599 -29.96 -29.69 -4.39
N ALA A 600 -29.45 -29.05 -3.34
CA ALA A 600 -29.09 -27.62 -3.30
C ALA A 600 -27.70 -27.46 -2.67
N THR A 601 -27.50 -26.53 -1.74
CA THR A 601 -26.19 -26.28 -1.14
C THR A 601 -25.71 -27.47 -0.32
N ARG A 602 -24.54 -27.99 -0.65
CA ARG A 602 -23.88 -29.09 0.08
C ARG A 602 -22.74 -28.53 0.93
N VAL A 603 -22.60 -29.03 2.16
CA VAL A 603 -21.58 -28.56 3.10
C VAL A 603 -20.65 -29.71 3.49
N ALA A 604 -19.34 -29.48 3.37
CA ALA A 604 -18.29 -30.31 3.93
C ALA A 604 -17.61 -29.57 5.09
N ILE A 605 -17.21 -30.31 6.12
CA ILE A 605 -16.59 -29.74 7.33
C ILE A 605 -15.31 -30.49 7.62
N VAL A 606 -14.20 -29.76 7.65
CA VAL A 606 -12.86 -30.24 7.99
C VAL A 606 -12.36 -29.46 9.20
N THR A 607 -11.83 -30.16 10.19
CA THR A 607 -11.15 -29.56 11.33
C THR A 607 -9.70 -29.99 11.33
N PHE A 608 -8.78 -29.11 11.73
CA PHE A 608 -7.38 -29.45 11.81
C PHE A 608 -6.70 -28.90 13.05
N ASP A 609 -5.73 -29.67 13.53
CA ASP A 609 -4.69 -29.26 14.47
C ASP A 609 -3.36 -29.86 13.97
N GLU A 610 -2.74 -30.75 14.74
CA GLU A 610 -1.61 -31.57 14.30
C GLU A 610 -2.05 -32.63 13.28
N ASP A 611 -3.32 -33.03 13.37
CA ASP A 611 -3.99 -33.94 12.44
C ASP A 611 -5.23 -33.28 11.83
N VAL A 612 -5.70 -33.88 10.73
CA VAL A 612 -6.89 -33.40 10.01
C VAL A 612 -8.00 -34.41 10.21
N LYS A 613 -9.20 -33.91 10.53
CA LYS A 613 -10.41 -34.71 10.70
C LYS A 613 -11.50 -34.19 9.77
N VAL A 614 -12.01 -35.09 8.94
CA VAL A 614 -13.21 -34.84 8.13
C VAL A 614 -14.44 -35.12 9.00
N ILE A 615 -15.17 -34.06 9.36
CA ILE A 615 -16.36 -34.13 10.20
C ILE A 615 -17.61 -34.42 9.37
N GLN A 616 -17.67 -33.83 8.17
CA GLN A 616 -18.77 -33.99 7.22
C GLN A 616 -18.23 -33.94 5.79
N GLN A 617 -18.73 -34.83 4.93
CA GLN A 617 -18.46 -34.85 3.48
C GLN A 617 -19.75 -34.47 2.74
N PHE A 618 -19.63 -34.04 1.48
CA PHE A 618 -20.78 -33.70 0.66
C PHE A 618 -21.72 -34.89 0.36
N GLY A 619 -21.22 -36.12 0.33
CA GLY A 619 -22.04 -37.32 0.12
C GLY A 619 -22.85 -37.76 1.35
N ASN A 620 -22.52 -37.26 2.54
CA ASN A 620 -23.05 -37.73 3.81
C ASN A 620 -24.06 -36.73 4.40
N THR A 621 -25.35 -37.04 4.29
CA THR A 621 -26.45 -36.39 5.05
C THR A 621 -26.40 -34.85 5.07
N ASN A 622 -26.47 -34.19 3.91
CA ASN A 622 -26.66 -32.74 3.84
C ASN A 622 -28.11 -32.37 4.17
N SER A 623 -28.33 -32.02 5.43
CA SER A 623 -29.48 -31.21 5.86
C SER A 623 -28.97 -30.11 6.78
N LEU A 624 -29.74 -29.03 6.92
CA LEU A 624 -29.42 -27.96 7.84
C LEU A 624 -29.22 -28.49 9.28
N ASP A 625 -30.14 -29.31 9.77
CA ASP A 625 -30.07 -29.89 11.11
C ASP A 625 -28.80 -30.73 11.33
N ASN A 626 -28.44 -31.60 10.38
CA ASN A 626 -27.25 -32.44 10.49
C ASN A 626 -25.97 -31.61 10.41
N THR A 627 -25.95 -30.57 9.59
CA THR A 627 -24.81 -29.66 9.44
C THR A 627 -24.61 -28.84 10.72
N LEU A 628 -25.69 -28.30 11.30
CA LEU A 628 -25.64 -27.60 12.60
C LEU A 628 -25.20 -28.54 13.74
N LEU A 629 -25.65 -29.80 13.72
CA LEU A 629 -25.18 -30.81 14.68
C LEU A 629 -23.69 -31.12 14.50
N SER A 630 -23.20 -31.21 13.27
CA SER A 630 -21.79 -31.43 12.96
C SER A 630 -20.90 -30.26 13.44
N ILE A 631 -21.31 -29.01 13.18
CA ILE A 631 -20.61 -27.79 13.63
C ILE A 631 -20.56 -27.71 15.16
N ASN A 632 -21.71 -27.91 15.83
CA ASN A 632 -21.80 -27.67 17.26
C ASN A 632 -21.24 -28.83 18.11
N ASN A 633 -21.47 -30.08 17.69
CA ASN A 633 -21.23 -31.25 18.54
C ASN A 633 -20.10 -32.17 18.07
N LYS A 634 -19.74 -32.19 16.77
CA LYS A 634 -18.72 -33.10 16.22
C LYS A 634 -17.37 -32.43 15.94
N ALA A 635 -17.35 -31.13 15.61
CA ALA A 635 -16.12 -30.35 15.55
C ALA A 635 -15.59 -30.14 16.98
N GLN A 636 -14.96 -31.16 17.57
CA GLN A 636 -14.54 -31.16 18.98
C GLN A 636 -13.34 -30.24 19.26
N ASN A 637 -13.10 -29.96 20.55
CA ASN A 637 -11.93 -29.23 21.01
C ASN A 637 -10.67 -30.12 21.00
N TRP A 638 -9.57 -29.52 20.55
CA TRP A 638 -8.15 -29.82 20.75
C TRP A 638 -7.71 -31.29 20.95
N THR A 639 -6.91 -31.82 20.02
CA THR A 639 -6.20 -33.10 20.17
C THR A 639 -4.67 -33.04 19.99
N GLY A 640 -4.10 -31.98 19.38
CA GLY A 640 -2.67 -31.88 19.07
C GLY A 640 -2.10 -30.45 18.97
N ALA A 641 -0.76 -30.30 18.95
CA ALA A 641 -0.11 -29.01 19.24
C ALA A 641 0.29 -28.15 18.01
N GLY A 642 0.15 -28.63 16.78
CA GLY A 642 0.58 -27.92 15.56
C GLY A 642 -0.57 -27.36 14.74
N THR A 643 -0.33 -26.32 13.92
CA THR A 643 -1.33 -25.75 12.99
C THR A 643 -1.08 -26.28 11.58
N ARG A 644 -1.65 -27.43 11.21
CA ARG A 644 -1.37 -28.11 9.92
C ARG A 644 -2.30 -27.69 8.79
N THR A 645 -2.36 -26.38 8.50
CA THR A 645 -3.09 -25.84 7.33
C THR A 645 -2.66 -26.54 6.04
N ASP A 646 -1.37 -26.89 5.89
CA ASP A 646 -0.84 -27.66 4.77
C ASP A 646 -1.53 -29.02 4.58
N LYS A 647 -1.69 -29.79 5.66
CA LYS A 647 -2.43 -31.06 5.62
C LYS A 647 -3.91 -30.83 5.38
N ALA A 648 -4.49 -29.80 5.98
CA ALA A 648 -5.92 -29.50 5.86
C ALA A 648 -6.29 -29.23 4.40
N LEU A 649 -5.53 -28.36 3.72
CA LEU A 649 -5.73 -28.07 2.30
C LEU A 649 -5.46 -29.29 1.43
N LYS A 650 -4.47 -30.13 1.77
CA LYS A 650 -4.26 -31.42 1.10
C LYS A 650 -5.50 -32.32 1.17
N VAL A 651 -6.09 -32.49 2.36
CA VAL A 651 -7.30 -33.31 2.54
C VAL A 651 -8.50 -32.70 1.82
N VAL A 652 -8.64 -31.37 1.84
CA VAL A 652 -9.67 -30.68 1.05
C VAL A 652 -9.51 -31.03 -0.43
N TYR A 653 -8.29 -30.94 -0.96
CA TYR A 653 -8.00 -31.22 -2.36
C TYR A 653 -8.17 -32.70 -2.74
N ASP A 654 -7.57 -33.62 -1.98
CA ASP A 654 -7.49 -35.05 -2.33
C ASP A 654 -8.76 -35.83 -1.96
N GLU A 655 -9.51 -35.39 -0.94
CA GLU A 655 -10.66 -36.13 -0.41
C GLU A 655 -11.97 -35.36 -0.55
N ILE A 656 -12.05 -34.10 -0.09
CA ILE A 656 -13.33 -33.37 -0.07
C ILE A 656 -13.79 -32.98 -1.47
N LEU A 657 -12.89 -32.42 -2.28
CA LEU A 657 -13.17 -31.97 -3.64
C LEU A 657 -13.03 -33.12 -4.66
N THR A 658 -13.75 -34.21 -4.38
CA THR A 658 -13.86 -35.39 -5.25
C THR A 658 -15.31 -35.79 -5.43
N GLU A 659 -15.70 -36.12 -6.67
CA GLU A 659 -17.06 -36.56 -6.99
C GLU A 659 -17.49 -37.80 -6.19
N ALA A 660 -16.54 -38.71 -5.92
CA ALA A 660 -16.76 -39.90 -5.10
C ALA A 660 -17.24 -39.56 -3.67
N ASN A 661 -16.84 -38.40 -3.14
CA ASN A 661 -17.27 -37.90 -1.82
C ASN A 661 -18.38 -36.84 -1.91
N GLY A 662 -19.03 -36.71 -3.07
CA GLY A 662 -20.22 -35.91 -3.30
C GLY A 662 -20.00 -34.46 -3.74
N TRP A 663 -18.75 -34.07 -4.04
CA TRP A 663 -18.45 -32.77 -4.63
C TRP A 663 -19.02 -32.67 -6.05
N ARG A 664 -19.57 -31.51 -6.40
CA ARG A 664 -20.13 -31.24 -7.73
C ARG A 664 -19.23 -30.27 -8.49
N PRO A 665 -18.38 -30.71 -9.42
CA PRO A 665 -17.43 -29.84 -10.11
C PRO A 665 -18.10 -28.72 -10.93
N ASP A 666 -19.31 -28.97 -11.42
CA ASP A 666 -20.08 -28.04 -12.25
C ASP A 666 -20.83 -26.96 -11.43
N ILE A 667 -20.63 -26.95 -10.11
CA ILE A 667 -21.31 -26.06 -9.17
C ILE A 667 -20.26 -25.19 -8.43
N PRO A 668 -20.55 -23.90 -8.17
CA PRO A 668 -19.62 -23.02 -7.46
C PRO A 668 -19.13 -23.65 -6.17
N THR A 669 -17.80 -23.63 -5.97
CA THR A 669 -17.18 -24.16 -4.75
C THR A 669 -16.50 -23.04 -3.98
N LEU A 670 -16.81 -22.93 -2.70
CA LEU A 670 -16.22 -21.95 -1.80
C LEU A 670 -15.56 -22.64 -0.60
N VAL A 671 -14.29 -22.32 -0.35
CA VAL A 671 -13.54 -22.78 0.82
C VAL A 671 -13.43 -21.66 1.85
N PHE A 672 -14.11 -21.85 2.98
CA PHE A 672 -14.04 -20.97 4.13
C PHE A 672 -13.00 -21.49 5.14
N LEU A 673 -11.84 -20.84 5.24
CA LEU A 673 -10.74 -21.21 6.12
C LEU A 673 -10.66 -20.26 7.33
N ALA A 674 -10.85 -20.77 8.54
CA ALA A 674 -10.67 -20.00 9.78
C ALA A 674 -9.44 -20.47 10.54
N THR A 675 -8.45 -19.59 10.74
CA THR A 675 -7.18 -19.90 11.43
C THR A 675 -6.57 -18.67 12.10
N ASP A 676 -5.77 -18.87 13.15
CA ASP A 676 -5.10 -17.79 13.90
C ASP A 676 -3.61 -17.63 13.59
N GLY A 677 -3.06 -18.38 12.63
CA GLY A 677 -1.65 -18.25 12.34
C GLY A 677 -1.11 -19.05 11.14
N VAL A 678 0.21 -18.98 11.02
CA VAL A 678 0.99 -19.66 9.99
C VAL A 678 0.98 -21.16 10.18
N THR A 679 0.99 -21.92 9.09
CA THR A 679 1.11 -23.38 9.18
C THR A 679 2.40 -23.79 9.91
N PHE A 680 2.27 -24.67 10.90
CA PHE A 680 3.37 -25.13 11.73
C PHE A 680 3.34 -26.66 11.92
N PRO A 681 4.36 -27.37 11.40
CA PRO A 681 4.50 -28.80 11.62
C PRO A 681 5.01 -29.12 13.04
N CYS A 682 4.25 -29.93 13.76
CA CYS A 682 4.67 -30.60 14.97
C CYS A 682 5.23 -31.99 14.60
N CYS A 683 6.46 -32.28 15.00
CA CYS A 683 7.19 -33.51 14.66
C CYS A 683 7.93 -34.03 15.92
N GLY A 684 7.52 -35.19 16.46
CA GLY A 684 8.17 -35.86 17.60
C GLY A 684 7.93 -35.21 18.97
N SER A 685 8.85 -35.37 19.93
CA SER A 685 8.73 -34.87 21.31
C SER A 685 8.86 -33.35 21.47
N CYS A 686 8.98 -32.60 20.36
CA CYS A 686 9.17 -31.15 20.35
C CYS A 686 7.86 -30.36 20.41
N CYS A 687 6.72 -31.03 20.65
CA CYS A 687 5.37 -30.47 20.57
C CYS A 687 4.90 -29.67 21.80
N LEU A 688 5.77 -29.36 22.76
CA LEU A 688 5.35 -28.60 23.94
C LEU A 688 6.22 -27.34 24.13
N THR A 689 5.56 -26.19 23.91
CA THR A 689 5.95 -24.80 24.22
C THR A 689 6.77 -24.03 23.17
N GLN A 690 6.23 -22.89 22.73
CA GLN A 690 6.84 -21.90 21.81
C GLN A 690 8.11 -21.21 22.37
N ASN A 691 8.61 -21.62 23.54
CA ASN A 691 9.59 -20.87 24.34
C ASN A 691 10.88 -21.64 24.72
N TYR A 692 11.20 -22.78 24.11
CA TYR A 692 12.54 -23.39 24.27
C TYR A 692 13.48 -23.05 23.10
N PRO A 693 14.77 -22.77 23.38
CA PRO A 693 15.80 -22.63 22.34
C PRO A 693 15.86 -23.89 21.47
N ALA A 694 16.28 -23.73 20.21
CA ALA A 694 16.31 -24.79 19.19
C ALA A 694 17.14 -26.03 19.59
N ASP A 695 17.96 -25.87 20.62
CA ASP A 695 19.04 -26.74 21.05
C ASP A 695 18.58 -27.93 21.92
N THR A 696 17.34 -27.93 22.44
CA THR A 696 16.82 -29.03 23.27
C THR A 696 16.13 -30.15 22.50
N CYS A 697 15.96 -30.03 21.18
CA CYS A 697 15.46 -31.12 20.31
C CYS A 697 16.58 -32.09 19.87
N ALA A 698 17.64 -32.21 20.66
CA ALA A 698 18.72 -33.15 20.40
C ALA A 698 18.41 -34.52 21.01
N ALA A 699 18.61 -35.56 20.20
CA ALA A 699 18.67 -36.98 20.56
C ALA A 699 17.33 -37.72 20.78
N ARG A 700 16.69 -38.08 19.68
CA ARG A 700 16.37 -39.47 19.27
C ARG A 700 15.96 -39.41 17.80
N SER A 701 16.28 -40.45 17.04
CA SER A 701 16.02 -40.64 15.60
C SER A 701 14.84 -39.83 15.05
N THR A 702 14.98 -39.29 13.83
CA THR A 702 13.85 -38.78 13.04
C THR A 702 12.70 -39.77 13.15
N PRO A 703 11.54 -39.40 13.74
CA PRO A 703 10.33 -40.19 13.58
C PRO A 703 10.08 -40.33 12.07
N ASP A 704 9.57 -41.48 11.62
CA ASP A 704 9.53 -41.93 10.22
C ASP A 704 8.83 -40.97 9.21
N ASN A 705 8.33 -39.81 9.65
CA ASN A 705 7.46 -38.91 8.91
C ASN A 705 7.97 -37.45 8.82
N CYS A 706 9.22 -37.15 9.20
CA CYS A 706 9.75 -35.78 9.25
C CYS A 706 10.86 -35.54 8.20
N VAL A 707 10.71 -34.49 7.38
CA VAL A 707 11.63 -34.14 6.26
C VAL A 707 12.99 -33.62 6.75
N SER A 708 13.07 -33.08 7.96
CA SER A 708 14.30 -32.57 8.58
C SER A 708 14.16 -32.48 10.10
N THR A 709 15.26 -32.48 10.85
CA THR A 709 15.27 -32.12 12.30
C THR A 709 15.31 -30.60 12.51
N ASP A 710 15.56 -29.80 11.47
CA ASP A 710 15.53 -28.33 11.53
C ASP A 710 14.09 -27.82 11.38
N LYS A 711 13.57 -27.20 12.45
CA LYS A 711 12.23 -26.59 12.51
C LYS A 711 11.99 -25.53 11.41
N ARG A 712 13.05 -24.89 10.90
CA ARG A 712 12.97 -23.89 9.83
C ARG A 712 12.64 -24.53 8.49
N VAL A 713 13.37 -25.61 8.15
CA VAL A 713 13.13 -26.42 6.96
C VAL A 713 11.74 -27.02 6.99
N GLN A 714 11.32 -27.58 8.14
CA GLN A 714 9.99 -28.17 8.27
C GLN A 714 8.86 -27.17 7.99
N MET A 715 8.94 -25.95 8.53
CA MET A 715 7.89 -24.95 8.30
C MET A 715 7.94 -24.33 6.91
N ALA A 716 9.13 -24.13 6.31
CA ALA A 716 9.23 -23.67 4.93
C ALA A 716 8.57 -24.68 3.97
N ASP A 717 8.86 -25.96 4.19
CA ASP A 717 8.25 -27.09 3.49
C ASP A 717 6.72 -27.20 3.74
N ALA A 718 6.25 -26.92 4.97
CA ALA A 718 4.82 -26.84 5.25
C ALA A 718 4.13 -25.64 4.57
N ILE A 719 4.78 -24.47 4.55
CA ILE A 719 4.29 -23.29 3.84
C ILE A 719 4.18 -23.56 2.35
N ASP A 720 5.20 -24.18 1.75
CA ASP A 720 5.22 -24.53 0.33
C ASP A 720 4.12 -25.54 -0.03
N ARG A 721 3.89 -26.55 0.81
CA ARG A 721 2.75 -27.46 0.65
C ARG A 721 1.41 -26.74 0.75
N ALA A 722 1.24 -25.87 1.75
CA ALA A 722 -0.01 -25.12 1.91
C ALA A 722 -0.29 -24.25 0.68
N LYS A 723 0.73 -23.53 0.18
CA LYS A 723 0.66 -22.78 -1.08
C LYS A 723 0.31 -23.66 -2.26
N THR A 724 0.98 -24.80 -2.40
CA THR A 724 0.74 -25.76 -3.47
C THR A 724 -0.71 -26.21 -3.47
N TYR A 725 -1.24 -26.70 -2.34
CA TYR A 725 -2.62 -27.17 -2.30
C TYR A 725 -3.65 -26.03 -2.38
N GLY A 726 -3.37 -24.85 -1.83
CA GLY A 726 -4.21 -23.66 -2.00
C GLY A 726 -4.38 -23.30 -3.48
N ASN A 727 -3.27 -23.17 -4.21
CA ASN A 727 -3.28 -22.89 -5.64
C ASN A 727 -4.01 -23.98 -6.44
N ARG A 728 -3.76 -25.26 -6.13
CA ARG A 728 -4.42 -26.37 -6.82
C ARG A 728 -5.93 -26.41 -6.56
N ILE A 729 -6.39 -26.04 -5.36
CA ILE A 729 -7.82 -25.89 -5.09
C ILE A 729 -8.39 -24.74 -5.94
N GLN A 730 -7.71 -23.59 -6.02
CA GLN A 730 -8.20 -22.46 -6.82
C GLN A 730 -8.20 -22.77 -8.32
N ASP A 731 -7.12 -23.37 -8.83
CA ASP A 731 -6.86 -23.54 -10.25
C ASP A 731 -7.47 -24.84 -10.81
N GLU A 732 -7.22 -25.98 -10.14
CA GLU A 732 -7.61 -27.30 -10.65
C GLU A 732 -9.04 -27.67 -10.23
N LYS A 733 -9.57 -27.08 -9.14
CA LYS A 733 -10.93 -27.34 -8.63
C LYS A 733 -11.88 -26.17 -8.83
N ASN A 734 -11.47 -25.13 -9.56
CA ASN A 734 -12.25 -23.91 -9.83
C ASN A 734 -12.99 -23.38 -8.59
N SER A 735 -12.27 -23.32 -7.47
CA SER A 735 -12.84 -23.01 -6.15
C SER A 735 -12.37 -21.65 -5.65
N ASP A 736 -13.24 -20.90 -5.00
CA ASP A 736 -12.90 -19.62 -4.38
C ASP A 736 -12.52 -19.80 -2.89
N PHE A 737 -11.85 -18.82 -2.30
CA PHE A 737 -11.45 -18.83 -0.88
C PHE A 737 -11.97 -17.61 -0.12
N ILE A 738 -12.41 -17.85 1.11
CA ILE A 738 -12.54 -16.82 2.13
C ILE A 738 -11.75 -17.28 3.36
N ILE A 739 -10.76 -16.49 3.76
CA ILE A 739 -9.94 -16.72 4.96
C ILE A 739 -10.41 -15.77 6.06
N LEU A 740 -10.93 -16.34 7.15
CA LEU A 740 -11.16 -15.61 8.38
C LEU A 740 -9.89 -15.65 9.24
N ALA A 741 -9.12 -14.56 9.21
CA ALA A 741 -7.90 -14.39 9.98
C ALA A 741 -8.21 -13.98 11.43
N LEU A 742 -8.07 -14.93 12.35
CA LEU A 742 -8.39 -14.75 13.76
C LEU A 742 -7.20 -14.10 14.49
N SER A 743 -7.24 -12.78 14.70
CA SER A 743 -6.17 -12.09 15.43
C SER A 743 -6.44 -12.14 16.94
N GLN A 744 -5.49 -12.69 17.72
CA GLN A 744 -5.55 -12.55 19.16
C GLN A 744 -5.06 -11.15 19.56
N ALA A 745 -5.85 -10.44 20.36
CA ALA A 745 -5.55 -9.08 20.87
C ALA A 745 -4.19 -8.93 21.61
N LYS A 746 -3.48 -10.04 21.89
CA LYS A 746 -2.18 -10.09 22.58
C LYS A 746 -1.00 -10.54 21.70
N THR A 747 -1.18 -10.72 20.39
CA THR A 747 -0.10 -11.16 19.49
C THR A 747 0.86 -10.02 19.12
N THR A 748 2.16 -10.35 19.04
CA THR A 748 3.19 -9.38 18.62
C THR A 748 2.98 -8.98 17.16
N HIS A 749 3.39 -7.77 16.80
CA HIS A 749 3.30 -7.26 15.41
C HIS A 749 3.98 -8.19 14.40
N ALA A 750 5.10 -8.82 14.79
CA ALA A 750 5.82 -9.80 13.97
C ALA A 750 4.99 -11.07 13.69
N LYS A 751 4.26 -11.61 14.68
CA LYS A 751 3.39 -12.78 14.48
C LYS A 751 2.22 -12.45 13.56
N ARG A 752 1.62 -11.26 13.70
CA ARG A 752 0.54 -10.78 12.83
C ARG A 752 1.00 -10.57 11.38
N THR A 753 2.19 -10.00 11.20
CA THR A 753 2.78 -9.79 9.87
C THR A 753 3.07 -11.12 9.18
N ALA A 754 3.68 -12.08 9.89
CA ALA A 754 3.95 -13.41 9.34
C ALA A 754 2.69 -14.19 8.95
N ALA A 755 1.62 -14.10 9.76
CA ALA A 755 0.32 -14.70 9.41
C ALA A 755 -0.28 -14.05 8.16
N ARG A 756 -0.24 -12.71 8.09
CA ARG A 756 -0.75 -11.95 6.95
C ARG A 756 -0.03 -12.29 5.64
N ASP A 757 1.30 -12.37 5.68
CA ASP A 757 2.09 -12.76 4.51
C ASP A 757 1.86 -14.22 4.11
N PHE A 758 1.62 -15.11 5.09
CA PHE A 758 1.17 -16.47 4.83
C PHE A 758 -0.21 -16.53 4.15
N TYR A 759 -1.15 -15.64 4.48
CA TYR A 759 -2.44 -15.65 3.81
C TYR A 759 -2.34 -15.13 2.36
N LYS A 760 -1.49 -14.13 2.09
CA LYS A 760 -1.24 -13.63 0.72
C LYS A 760 -0.78 -14.70 -0.26
N ILE A 761 -0.06 -15.72 0.22
CA ILE A 761 0.40 -16.81 -0.64
C ILE A 761 -0.65 -17.90 -0.84
N LEU A 762 -1.75 -17.90 -0.07
CA LEU A 762 -2.82 -18.90 -0.17
C LEU A 762 -3.97 -18.47 -1.09
N VAL A 763 -4.14 -17.16 -1.30
CA VAL A 763 -5.26 -16.61 -2.08
C VAL A 763 -4.77 -15.60 -3.11
N LYS A 764 -5.38 -15.62 -4.29
CA LYS A 764 -5.07 -14.69 -5.39
C LYS A 764 -5.43 -13.23 -5.07
N ASN A 765 -6.57 -12.97 -4.41
CA ASN A 765 -7.06 -11.62 -4.12
C ASN A 765 -7.11 -11.35 -2.61
N PHE A 766 -5.93 -11.18 -2.01
CA PHE A 766 -5.77 -11.02 -0.55
C PHE A 766 -6.70 -9.97 0.08
N GLU A 767 -6.93 -8.82 -0.56
CA GLU A 767 -7.73 -7.72 0.00
C GLU A 767 -9.21 -8.05 0.16
N THR A 768 -9.76 -8.90 -0.71
CA THR A 768 -11.17 -9.31 -0.68
C THR A 768 -11.37 -10.66 0.00
N ASP A 769 -10.38 -11.53 -0.07
CA ASP A 769 -10.50 -12.93 0.35
C ASP A 769 -10.03 -13.15 1.79
N VAL A 770 -9.37 -12.17 2.43
CA VAL A 770 -8.91 -12.27 3.82
C VAL A 770 -9.60 -11.25 4.70
N ILE A 771 -10.32 -11.74 5.72
CA ILE A 771 -11.01 -10.90 6.68
C ILE A 771 -10.32 -11.00 8.04
N GLU A 772 -9.63 -9.93 8.41
CA GLU A 772 -8.92 -9.83 9.70
C GLU A 772 -9.86 -9.32 10.81
N THR A 773 -10.01 -10.11 11.89
CA THR A 773 -10.82 -9.70 13.05
C THR A 773 -9.93 -9.45 14.26
N ASN A 774 -9.94 -8.21 14.80
CA ASN A 774 -9.13 -7.85 15.98
C ASN A 774 -9.80 -8.23 17.31
N ASP A 775 -11.14 -8.32 17.32
CA ASP A 775 -11.94 -8.83 18.43
C ASP A 775 -13.24 -9.44 17.86
N ILE A 776 -13.21 -10.74 17.61
CA ILE A 776 -14.38 -11.49 17.10
C ILE A 776 -15.57 -11.43 18.07
N ASN A 777 -15.36 -11.15 19.37
CA ASN A 777 -16.46 -10.86 20.29
C ASN A 777 -17.09 -9.49 20.02
N GLN A 778 -16.29 -8.47 19.68
CA GLN A 778 -16.80 -7.12 19.41
C GLN A 778 -17.58 -7.08 18.09
N GLU A 779 -17.07 -7.73 17.03
CA GLU A 779 -17.77 -7.80 15.74
C GLU A 779 -19.07 -8.61 15.84
N MET A 780 -19.14 -9.62 16.70
CA MET A 780 -20.36 -10.42 16.91
C MET A 780 -21.30 -9.88 18.01
N LYS A 781 -20.82 -9.13 19.02
CA LYS A 781 -21.67 -8.52 20.07
C LYS A 781 -22.32 -7.21 19.65
N LEU A 782 -21.71 -6.45 18.73
CA LEU A 782 -22.23 -5.15 18.31
C LEU A 782 -23.44 -5.25 17.37
N GLY A 783 -23.89 -6.46 17.00
CA GLY A 783 -24.95 -6.60 15.99
C GLY A 783 -24.60 -5.92 14.67
N THR A 784 -23.30 -5.74 14.39
CA THR A 784 -22.83 -5.18 13.12
C THR A 784 -23.03 -6.25 12.07
N ASN A 785 -24.16 -6.19 11.38
CA ASN A 785 -24.45 -6.93 10.15
C ASN A 785 -23.27 -6.90 9.15
N ASN A 786 -22.31 -5.98 9.27
CA ASN A 786 -21.22 -5.76 8.31
C ASN A 786 -20.28 -6.97 8.07
N LEU A 787 -19.85 -7.75 9.07
CA LEU A 787 -18.97 -8.92 8.80
C LEU A 787 -19.73 -10.02 8.05
N PHE A 788 -20.92 -10.31 8.52
CA PHE A 788 -21.80 -11.33 7.97
C PHE A 788 -22.25 -10.96 6.55
N GLU A 789 -22.70 -9.72 6.35
CA GLU A 789 -23.10 -9.19 5.05
C GLU A 789 -21.92 -9.11 4.08
N ARG A 790 -20.70 -8.73 4.50
CA ARG A 790 -19.52 -8.79 3.60
C ARG A 790 -19.21 -10.20 3.11
N ILE A 791 -19.30 -11.20 3.98
CA ILE A 791 -19.09 -12.60 3.60
C ILE A 791 -20.22 -13.07 2.69
N LYS A 792 -21.45 -12.65 2.96
CA LYS A 792 -22.62 -12.93 2.13
C LYS A 792 -22.50 -12.29 0.75
N ASP A 793 -22.16 -11.01 0.67
CA ASP A 793 -21.90 -10.28 -0.57
C ASP A 793 -20.81 -10.96 -1.39
N ARG A 794 -19.72 -11.38 -0.74
CA ARG A 794 -18.64 -12.12 -1.40
C ARG A 794 -19.12 -13.46 -1.96
N ILE A 795 -19.91 -14.20 -1.18
CA ILE A 795 -20.55 -15.44 -1.65
C ILE A 795 -21.46 -15.17 -2.86
N CYS A 796 -22.19 -14.06 -2.84
CA CYS A 796 -23.03 -13.64 -3.97
C CYS A 796 -22.20 -13.31 -5.21
N GLU A 797 -21.07 -12.63 -5.06
CA GLU A 797 -20.14 -12.34 -6.15
C GLU A 797 -19.59 -13.63 -6.76
N THR A 798 -19.12 -14.58 -5.96
CA THR A 798 -18.63 -15.88 -6.46
C THR A 798 -19.70 -16.59 -7.29
N HIS A 799 -20.96 -16.57 -6.84
CA HIS A 799 -22.10 -17.09 -7.61
C HIS A 799 -22.32 -16.35 -8.93
N LYS A 800 -22.24 -15.02 -8.94
CA LYS A 800 -22.42 -14.20 -10.14
C LYS A 800 -21.32 -14.41 -11.17
N VAL A 801 -20.06 -14.50 -10.72
CA VAL A 801 -18.91 -14.78 -11.58
C VAL A 801 -19.06 -16.15 -12.22
N PHE A 802 -19.37 -17.18 -11.44
CA PHE A 802 -19.59 -18.53 -11.96
C PHE A 802 -20.75 -18.60 -12.96
N ALA A 803 -21.85 -17.89 -12.70
CA ALA A 803 -22.98 -17.81 -13.63
C ALA A 803 -22.65 -17.04 -14.93
N ALA A 804 -21.75 -16.05 -14.87
CA ALA A 804 -21.34 -15.25 -16.02
C ALA A 804 -20.28 -15.92 -16.90
N GLU A 805 -19.45 -16.79 -16.34
CA GLU A 805 -18.35 -17.46 -17.06
C GLU A 805 -18.79 -18.63 -17.96
N GLY A 806 -20.07 -19.00 -17.94
CA GLY A 806 -20.73 -19.85 -18.94
C GLY A 806 -19.87 -20.99 -19.51
N ASN A 807 -19.74 -22.09 -18.78
CA ASN A 807 -19.19 -23.34 -19.30
C ASN A 807 -20.16 -24.50 -18.93
N PRO A 808 -20.19 -25.60 -19.71
CA PRO A 808 -21.39 -26.25 -20.22
C PRO A 808 -22.20 -27.05 -19.21
#